data_AF-A0A6S7HAN1-F1
#
_entry.id   AF-A0A6S7HAN1-F1
#
_cell.length_a   1.000
_cell.length_b   1.000
_cell.length_c   1.000
_cell.angle_alpha   90.00
_cell.angle_beta   90.00
_cell.angle_gamma   90.00
#
_symmetry.space_group_name_H-M   'P 1'
#
loop_
_entity.id
_entity.type
_entity.pdbx_description
1 polymer ?
#
loop_
_entity_poly.entity_id
_entity_poly.type
_entity_poly.pdbx_seq_one_letter_code
_entity_poly.pdbx_strand_id
1 'polypeptide(L)'
;MAQKHWKTAGVVSLIGFLCYINSLEGDFVYDDSRAIVENTDILPNTPWSNLLKNDFWGTPLKHSGSHRSYRPVCIASFRLNYYIAGLKPWGYHLVNVLLHCVVSLMVVLVAHIVFKENITVSVAGVLFAVHPIHTEAVAGLVGRADVGAGLFYLASWLSYHNGCPNSDTTTTRWSWMFLSMVFAALSMFTKEQGLTVIGVCLLYDVIIISRIRMKDFPLSMKKAKENGLILRIAVLFTTASILLTTRMILMNNTPPSFSKSDNPAANSDSFITRTLTFLYLPAMNFWLLVFPHTLCFDWSMTSIPLVESLNDIRNLFSFVFYVSFVLFITLCLKGVLRQESKTEFVVKPTSKNFKNNMKKFGVRNRRILRKTNGNVGHSSLNNSLSNNTVKTGGKIDKNEDVIQTNSVKRNNCALDTNERAVLSLAFLVLPFIPATNLFFYVGFVIAERVLYIPSIGFCLLFAYGFSMFWKSGGKFLKLLLAMITCVYLVLLSARTVRRNIDWRSDENLYRSGIAVNPSKAWSNLGNILKQQGKITEAEKAYKKSIEHKWSADTWYNLGLLYQGQKQFSESVKCYEQAIDLRPRFVLPYLNLGVVMENLKYKENALDILTQATKLNGEGLKNPKQHRYGVAAAKYHRGRILADMNRIHEAIEVYREAVETRPDDYPPHSLYNLL
;
A
#
# COMPACT_ATOMS: atom_id res chain seq x y z
N MET A 1 12.56 24.63 -20.74
CA MET A 1 12.64 23.26 -20.18
C MET A 1 11.40 22.93 -19.35
N ALA A 2 10.97 23.79 -18.41
CA ALA A 2 9.75 23.63 -17.61
C ALA A 2 8.47 23.25 -18.41
N GLN A 3 8.18 23.91 -19.54
CA GLN A 3 7.01 23.62 -20.39
C GLN A 3 6.94 22.18 -20.93
N LYS A 4 8.09 21.50 -21.13
CA LYS A 4 8.10 20.17 -21.76
C LYS A 4 7.66 19.07 -20.78
N HIS A 5 7.94 19.25 -19.50
CA HIS A 5 7.60 18.27 -18.46
C HIS A 5 6.10 18.29 -18.15
N TRP A 6 5.48 19.48 -18.12
CA TRP A 6 4.02 19.59 -17.97
C TRP A 6 3.25 18.97 -19.14
N LYS A 7 3.78 19.04 -20.37
CA LYS A 7 3.20 18.34 -21.53
C LYS A 7 3.25 16.82 -21.33
N THR A 8 4.41 16.25 -20.97
CA THR A 8 4.52 14.81 -20.68
C THR A 8 3.59 14.39 -19.56
N ALA A 9 3.51 15.19 -18.49
CA ALA A 9 2.68 14.87 -17.34
C ALA A 9 1.19 14.91 -17.68
N GLY A 10 0.75 15.89 -18.49
CA GLY A 10 -0.62 15.94 -19.01
C GLY A 10 -0.98 14.75 -19.90
N VAL A 11 -0.07 14.32 -20.79
CA VAL A 11 -0.29 13.13 -21.63
C VAL A 11 -0.40 11.85 -20.79
N VAL A 12 0.49 11.66 -19.81
CA VAL A 12 0.43 10.51 -18.89
C VAL A 12 -0.87 10.51 -18.09
N SER A 13 -1.30 11.68 -17.60
CA SER A 13 -2.55 11.86 -16.89
C SER A 13 -3.76 11.47 -17.75
N LEU A 14 -3.78 11.90 -19.02
CA LEU A 14 -4.83 11.54 -19.98
C LEU A 14 -4.85 10.03 -20.28
N ILE A 15 -3.68 9.40 -20.44
CA ILE A 15 -3.58 7.95 -20.66
C ILE A 15 -4.16 7.20 -19.45
N GLY A 16 -3.82 7.63 -18.23
CA GLY A 16 -4.40 7.09 -17.00
C GLY A 16 -5.92 7.22 -16.98
N PHE A 17 -6.46 8.41 -17.31
CA PHE A 17 -7.90 8.62 -17.40
C PHE A 17 -8.57 7.65 -18.38
N LEU A 18 -8.03 7.53 -19.60
CA LEU A 18 -8.57 6.64 -20.64
C LEU A 18 -8.53 5.17 -20.24
N CYS A 19 -7.51 4.72 -19.49
CA CYS A 19 -7.42 3.34 -19.01
C CYS A 19 -8.44 3.00 -17.94
N TYR A 20 -8.97 4.00 -17.24
CA TYR A 20 -9.92 3.81 -16.14
C TYR A 20 -11.33 4.36 -16.41
N ILE A 21 -11.59 4.98 -17.56
CA ILE A 21 -12.89 5.58 -17.86
C ILE A 21 -14.04 4.58 -17.78
N ASN A 22 -13.78 3.29 -18.10
CA ASN A 22 -14.79 2.24 -18.02
C ASN A 22 -15.10 1.78 -16.58
N SER A 23 -14.33 2.21 -15.57
CA SER A 23 -14.69 1.97 -14.16
C SER A 23 -15.80 2.88 -13.65
N LEU A 24 -16.12 3.97 -14.38
CA LEU A 24 -17.20 4.90 -14.02
C LEU A 24 -18.60 4.24 -14.07
N GLU A 25 -18.72 3.12 -14.78
CA GLU A 25 -19.96 2.32 -14.87
C GLU A 25 -20.13 1.34 -13.70
N GLY A 26 -19.22 1.35 -12.72
CA GLY A 26 -19.28 0.47 -11.55
C GLY A 26 -20.30 0.91 -10.49
N ASP A 27 -20.74 -0.08 -9.70
CA ASP A 27 -21.58 0.11 -8.52
C ASP A 27 -20.74 0.10 -7.22
N PHE A 28 -21.35 0.35 -6.06
CA PHE A 28 -20.73 0.05 -4.78
C PHE A 28 -20.57 -1.47 -4.64
N VAL A 29 -19.33 -1.96 -4.52
CA VAL A 29 -19.04 -3.39 -4.45
C VAL A 29 -18.24 -3.75 -3.21
N TYR A 30 -18.51 -4.95 -2.67
CA TYR A 30 -17.74 -5.58 -1.59
C TYR A 30 -17.57 -4.68 -0.35
N ASP A 31 -16.36 -4.19 -0.07
CA ASP A 31 -16.06 -3.36 1.09
C ASP A 31 -16.69 -1.95 0.99
N ASP A 32 -17.09 -1.51 -0.21
CA ASP A 32 -17.66 -0.19 -0.45
C ASP A 32 -19.01 -0.01 0.26
N SER A 33 -19.81 -1.08 0.33
CA SER A 33 -21.10 -1.07 1.04
C SER A 33 -20.92 -0.69 2.50
N ARG A 34 -19.96 -1.30 3.20
CA ARG A 34 -19.71 -0.99 4.61
C ARG A 34 -19.02 0.36 4.80
N ALA A 35 -18.03 0.67 3.97
CA ALA A 35 -17.20 1.87 4.16
C ALA A 35 -17.91 3.16 3.72
N ILE A 36 -18.85 3.07 2.77
CA ILE A 36 -19.52 4.21 2.13
C ILE A 36 -21.02 4.21 2.40
N VAL A 37 -21.73 3.15 2.01
CA VAL A 37 -23.20 3.14 1.99
C VAL A 37 -23.79 3.06 3.41
N GLU A 38 -23.28 2.14 4.22
CA GLU A 38 -23.74 1.89 5.60
C GLU A 38 -23.06 2.82 6.63
N ASN A 39 -22.01 3.54 6.22
CA ASN A 39 -21.20 4.33 7.12
C ASN A 39 -21.88 5.66 7.47
N THR A 40 -22.37 5.76 8.70
CA THR A 40 -23.06 6.95 9.20
C THR A 40 -22.18 8.20 9.25
N ASP A 41 -20.86 8.07 9.30
CA ASP A 41 -19.94 9.22 9.40
C ASP A 41 -19.90 10.07 8.12
N ILE A 42 -20.39 9.52 7.00
CA ILE A 42 -20.45 10.19 5.70
C ILE A 42 -21.69 11.10 5.60
N LEU A 43 -22.71 10.88 6.44
CA LEU A 43 -23.97 11.61 6.36
C LEU A 43 -23.82 13.09 6.79
N PRO A 44 -24.54 14.03 6.14
CA PRO A 44 -24.51 15.46 6.47
C PRO A 44 -24.82 15.81 7.93
N ASN A 45 -25.74 15.08 8.55
CA ASN A 45 -26.25 15.30 9.89
C ASN A 45 -25.32 14.76 11.00
N THR A 46 -24.34 13.92 10.67
CA THR A 46 -23.41 13.37 11.66
C THR A 46 -22.31 14.39 12.01
N PRO A 47 -21.96 14.64 13.27
CA PRO A 47 -20.90 15.60 13.60
C PRO A 47 -19.54 15.24 12.99
N TRP A 48 -18.81 16.24 12.45
CA TRP A 48 -17.45 16.03 11.91
C TRP A 48 -16.45 15.48 12.93
N SER A 49 -16.68 15.73 14.21
CA SER A 49 -15.84 15.21 15.29
C SER A 49 -15.88 13.68 15.41
N ASN A 50 -16.89 13.01 14.84
CA ASN A 50 -16.96 11.54 14.81
C ASN A 50 -15.84 10.94 13.96
N LEU A 51 -15.40 11.61 12.89
CA LEU A 51 -14.31 11.14 12.05
C LEU A 51 -13.00 10.99 12.85
N LEU A 52 -12.84 11.76 13.94
CA LEU A 52 -11.67 11.69 14.82
C LEU A 52 -11.79 10.59 15.89
N LYS A 53 -12.98 10.01 16.07
CA LYS A 53 -13.29 9.02 17.12
C LYS A 53 -13.55 7.62 16.57
N ASN A 54 -13.94 7.53 15.30
CA ASN A 54 -14.33 6.29 14.64
C ASN A 54 -13.21 5.77 13.73
N ASP A 55 -13.25 4.48 13.46
CA ASP A 55 -12.43 3.85 12.45
C ASP A 55 -12.98 4.07 11.03
N PHE A 56 -12.24 3.59 10.05
CA PHE A 56 -12.58 3.64 8.63
C PHE A 56 -13.97 3.07 8.28
N TRP A 57 -14.54 2.22 9.14
CA TRP A 57 -15.83 1.56 8.90
C TRP A 57 -16.98 2.22 9.67
N GLY A 58 -16.74 3.37 10.31
CA GLY A 58 -17.74 4.07 11.14
C GLY A 58 -17.91 3.49 12.54
N THR A 59 -17.01 2.61 12.99
CA THR A 59 -17.08 2.01 14.34
C THR A 59 -16.19 2.79 15.32
N PRO A 60 -16.66 3.16 16.53
CA PRO A 60 -15.83 3.87 17.50
C PRO A 60 -14.51 3.13 17.82
N LEU A 61 -13.37 3.82 17.80
CA LEU A 61 -12.03 3.23 17.96
C LEU A 61 -11.84 2.46 19.27
N LYS A 62 -12.54 2.90 20.33
CA LYS A 62 -12.49 2.27 21.65
C LYS A 62 -13.34 0.99 21.75
N HIS A 63 -14.22 0.75 20.79
CA HIS A 63 -15.11 -0.41 20.79
C HIS A 63 -14.34 -1.70 20.46
N SER A 64 -14.68 -2.81 21.10
CA SER A 64 -13.99 -4.11 20.93
C SER A 64 -14.11 -4.68 19.51
N GLY A 65 -15.22 -4.37 18.82
CA GLY A 65 -15.44 -4.73 17.41
C GLY A 65 -14.82 -3.77 16.38
N SER A 66 -14.10 -2.74 16.81
CA SER A 66 -13.41 -1.83 15.87
C SER A 66 -12.23 -2.53 15.21
N HIS A 67 -12.04 -2.27 13.93
CA HIS A 67 -10.87 -2.73 13.18
C HIS A 67 -9.61 -1.89 13.48
N ARG A 68 -9.78 -0.77 14.20
CA ARG A 68 -8.74 0.21 14.56
C ARG A 68 -7.99 0.81 13.37
N SER A 69 -8.57 0.71 12.18
CA SER A 69 -8.10 1.37 10.97
C SER A 69 -8.47 2.85 11.00
N TYR A 70 -7.63 3.68 11.62
CA TYR A 70 -7.86 5.12 11.72
C TYR A 70 -7.44 5.85 10.43
N ARG A 71 -8.45 6.30 9.65
CA ARG A 71 -8.28 6.94 8.33
C ARG A 71 -9.21 8.15 8.10
N PRO A 72 -9.17 9.17 8.98
CA PRO A 72 -10.14 10.27 8.98
C PRO A 72 -10.14 11.07 7.69
N VAL A 73 -8.98 11.24 7.03
CA VAL A 73 -8.87 12.02 5.78
C VAL A 73 -9.58 11.31 4.63
N CYS A 74 -9.52 9.97 4.59
CA CYS A 74 -10.24 9.19 3.59
C CYS A 74 -11.75 9.31 3.78
N ILE A 75 -12.25 9.15 5.01
CA ILE A 75 -13.69 9.29 5.32
C ILE A 75 -14.19 10.72 5.05
N ALA A 76 -13.40 11.74 5.41
CA ALA A 76 -13.70 13.12 5.07
C ALA A 76 -13.86 13.31 3.55
N SER A 77 -13.01 12.67 2.74
CA SER A 77 -13.14 12.73 1.29
C SER A 77 -14.40 12.04 0.76
N PHE A 78 -14.86 10.94 1.37
CA PHE A 78 -16.14 10.31 1.01
C PHE A 78 -17.33 11.19 1.40
N ARG A 79 -17.26 11.83 2.57
CA ARG A 79 -18.27 12.79 3.02
C ARG A 79 -18.38 14.01 2.11
N LEU A 80 -17.24 14.58 1.69
CA LEU A 80 -17.22 15.65 0.70
C LEU A 80 -17.83 15.21 -0.63
N ASN A 81 -17.55 13.97 -1.06
CA ASN A 81 -18.15 13.39 -2.24
C ASN A 81 -19.67 13.25 -2.13
N TYR A 82 -20.17 12.86 -0.95
CA TYR A 82 -21.59 12.71 -0.67
C TYR A 82 -22.33 14.05 -0.81
N TYR A 83 -21.75 15.16 -0.34
CA TYR A 83 -22.37 16.48 -0.50
C TYR A 83 -22.57 16.88 -1.98
N ILE A 84 -21.73 16.39 -2.88
CA ILE A 84 -21.77 16.75 -4.30
C ILE A 84 -22.66 15.78 -5.10
N ALA A 85 -22.53 14.48 -4.85
CA ALA A 85 -23.13 13.44 -5.70
C ALA A 85 -24.15 12.54 -4.98
N GLY A 86 -24.36 12.69 -3.67
CA GLY A 86 -25.11 11.73 -2.86
C GLY A 86 -24.49 10.33 -2.92
N LEU A 87 -25.29 9.28 -2.79
CA LEU A 87 -24.87 7.87 -2.98
C LEU A 87 -24.97 7.44 -4.46
N LYS A 88 -24.40 8.23 -5.37
CA LYS A 88 -24.29 7.85 -6.79
C LYS A 88 -22.89 7.29 -7.06
N PRO A 89 -22.71 5.99 -7.36
CA PRO A 89 -21.40 5.34 -7.49
C PRO A 89 -20.45 6.06 -8.46
N TRP A 90 -20.96 6.47 -9.63
CA TRP A 90 -20.16 7.11 -10.68
C TRP A 90 -19.35 8.31 -10.18
N GLY A 91 -19.90 9.10 -9.24
CA GLY A 91 -19.23 10.27 -8.69
C GLY A 91 -18.04 9.90 -7.80
N TYR A 92 -18.12 8.76 -7.12
CA TYR A 92 -17.01 8.23 -6.32
C TYR A 92 -15.91 7.64 -7.20
N HIS A 93 -16.29 6.90 -8.24
CA HIS A 93 -15.33 6.38 -9.22
C HIS A 93 -14.60 7.53 -9.93
N LEU A 94 -15.33 8.57 -10.35
CA LEU A 94 -14.72 9.74 -11.00
C LEU A 94 -13.65 10.39 -10.12
N VAL A 95 -13.93 10.59 -8.83
CA VAL A 95 -12.93 11.17 -7.91
C VAL A 95 -11.71 10.26 -7.77
N ASN A 96 -11.86 8.94 -7.68
CA ASN A 96 -10.71 8.02 -7.63
C ASN A 96 -9.87 8.08 -8.92
N VAL A 97 -10.53 8.09 -10.09
CA VAL A 97 -9.85 8.20 -11.39
C VAL A 97 -9.10 9.52 -11.50
N LEU A 98 -9.73 10.64 -11.12
CA LEU A 98 -9.08 11.96 -11.13
C LEU A 98 -7.90 12.02 -10.15
N LEU A 99 -8.03 11.45 -8.95
CA LEU A 99 -6.92 11.34 -8.01
C LEU A 99 -5.77 10.52 -8.60
N HIS A 100 -6.05 9.40 -9.26
CA HIS A 100 -5.03 8.60 -9.93
C HIS A 100 -4.34 9.36 -11.08
N CYS A 101 -5.10 10.17 -11.83
CA CYS A 101 -4.58 11.05 -12.87
C CYS A 101 -3.60 12.09 -12.32
N VAL A 102 -3.91 12.67 -11.15
CA VAL A 102 -3.03 13.62 -10.44
C VAL A 102 -1.79 12.91 -9.89
N VAL A 103 -1.94 11.74 -9.29
CA VAL A 103 -0.79 10.95 -8.79
C VAL A 103 0.14 10.57 -9.94
N SER A 104 -0.40 10.14 -11.08
CA SER A 104 0.38 9.79 -12.27
C SER A 104 1.16 11.00 -12.82
N LEU A 105 0.55 12.19 -12.80
CA LEU A 105 1.22 13.45 -13.10
C LEU A 105 2.37 13.71 -12.12
N MET A 106 2.16 13.51 -10.82
CA MET A 106 3.21 13.70 -9.80
C MET A 106 4.35 12.69 -9.93
N VAL A 107 4.06 11.45 -10.32
CA VAL A 107 5.10 10.45 -10.65
C VAL A 107 5.98 10.95 -11.80
N VAL A 108 5.42 11.63 -12.82
CA VAL A 108 6.21 12.27 -13.87
C VAL A 108 7.10 13.39 -13.33
N LEU A 109 6.63 14.18 -12.36
CA LEU A 109 7.43 15.22 -11.71
C LEU A 109 8.60 14.62 -10.92
N VAL A 110 8.35 13.54 -10.17
CA VAL A 110 9.40 12.78 -9.47
C VAL A 110 10.39 12.18 -10.47
N ALA A 111 9.89 11.49 -11.50
CA ALA A 111 10.72 10.90 -12.55
C ALA A 111 11.58 11.95 -13.26
N HIS A 112 11.10 13.18 -13.41
CA HIS A 112 11.88 14.28 -13.99
C HIS A 112 13.03 14.74 -13.08
N ILE A 113 12.86 14.71 -11.76
CA ILE A 113 13.96 14.95 -10.80
C ILE A 113 14.99 13.81 -10.89
N VAL A 114 14.52 12.57 -11.09
CA VAL A 114 15.37 11.36 -11.17
C VAL A 114 16.13 11.26 -12.49
N PHE A 115 15.49 11.53 -13.64
CA PHE A 115 16.00 11.27 -14.99
C PHE A 115 16.12 12.53 -15.85
N LYS A 116 17.16 12.60 -16.68
CA LYS A 116 17.34 13.69 -17.67
C LYS A 116 16.55 13.46 -18.95
N GLU A 117 16.35 12.20 -19.31
CA GLU A 117 15.81 11.83 -20.62
C GLU A 117 14.28 11.83 -20.62
N ASN A 118 13.66 12.64 -21.47
CA ASN A 118 12.19 12.73 -21.55
C ASN A 118 11.52 11.39 -21.88
N ILE A 119 12.17 10.54 -22.69
CA ILE A 119 11.64 9.21 -23.02
C ILE A 119 11.60 8.31 -21.79
N THR A 120 12.65 8.32 -20.96
CA THR A 120 12.71 7.57 -19.70
C THR A 120 11.65 8.06 -18.71
N VAL A 121 11.49 9.39 -18.60
CA VAL A 121 10.44 10.00 -17.76
C VAL A 121 9.04 9.57 -18.23
N SER A 122 8.82 9.55 -19.55
CA SER A 122 7.54 9.11 -20.14
C SER A 122 7.29 7.63 -19.86
N VAL A 123 8.31 6.76 -20.00
CA VAL A 123 8.20 5.34 -19.68
C VAL A 123 7.82 5.12 -18.21
N ALA A 124 8.49 5.81 -17.28
CA ALA A 124 8.15 5.71 -15.85
C ALA A 124 6.69 6.13 -15.57
N GLY A 125 6.26 7.26 -16.13
CA GLY A 125 4.93 7.82 -15.93
C GLY A 125 3.83 6.97 -16.56
N VAL A 126 3.98 6.57 -17.82
CA VAL A 126 2.98 5.73 -18.51
C VAL A 126 2.91 4.36 -17.85
N LEU A 127 4.04 3.74 -17.51
CA LEU A 127 4.05 2.44 -16.82
C LEU A 127 3.27 2.49 -15.51
N PHE A 128 3.44 3.56 -14.72
CA PHE A 128 2.65 3.75 -13.51
C PHE A 128 1.16 3.95 -13.84
N ALA A 129 0.83 4.87 -14.75
CA ALA A 129 -0.56 5.22 -15.06
C ALA A 129 -1.41 4.06 -15.61
N VAL A 130 -0.79 3.07 -16.24
CA VAL A 130 -1.50 1.95 -16.88
C VAL A 130 -1.35 0.63 -16.14
N HIS A 131 -0.68 0.60 -14.98
CA HIS A 131 -0.32 -0.65 -14.32
C HIS A 131 -1.56 -1.38 -13.75
N PRO A 132 -1.82 -2.66 -14.13
CA PRO A 132 -3.02 -3.39 -13.68
C PRO A 132 -3.10 -3.57 -12.16
N ILE A 133 -1.95 -3.60 -11.47
CA ILE A 133 -1.87 -3.67 -9.99
C ILE A 133 -2.62 -2.53 -9.29
N HIS A 134 -2.86 -1.41 -9.96
CA HIS A 134 -3.58 -0.28 -9.39
C HIS A 134 -5.10 -0.44 -9.46
N THR A 135 -5.61 -1.45 -10.17
CA THR A 135 -7.05 -1.54 -10.42
C THR A 135 -7.86 -1.66 -9.14
N GLU A 136 -7.42 -2.44 -8.15
CA GLU A 136 -8.08 -2.48 -6.83
C GLU A 136 -8.09 -1.10 -6.14
N ALA A 137 -7.01 -0.33 -6.26
CA ALA A 137 -6.90 0.99 -5.63
C ALA A 137 -7.74 2.07 -6.35
N VAL A 138 -7.88 1.98 -7.68
CA VAL A 138 -8.53 3.01 -8.51
C VAL A 138 -9.99 2.67 -8.77
N ALA A 139 -10.29 1.45 -9.24
CA ALA A 139 -11.65 1.02 -9.55
C ALA A 139 -12.44 0.66 -8.28
N GLY A 140 -11.82 0.02 -7.28
CA GLY A 140 -12.43 -0.19 -5.97
C GLY A 140 -12.51 1.11 -5.17
N LEU A 141 -13.69 1.49 -4.68
CA LEU A 141 -13.88 2.83 -4.10
C LEU A 141 -13.18 3.00 -2.77
N VAL A 142 -13.16 1.97 -1.93
CA VAL A 142 -12.35 1.89 -0.69
C VAL A 142 -10.85 2.08 -0.96
N GLY A 143 -10.39 1.78 -2.18
CA GLY A 143 -9.05 2.06 -2.67
C GLY A 143 -8.67 3.55 -2.66
N ARG A 144 -9.63 4.47 -2.43
CA ARG A 144 -9.37 5.90 -2.20
C ARG A 144 -8.34 6.14 -1.09
N ALA A 145 -8.28 5.26 -0.10
CA ALA A 145 -7.25 5.32 0.93
C ALA A 145 -5.82 5.20 0.35
N ASP A 146 -5.62 4.34 -0.64
CA ASP A 146 -4.32 4.11 -1.29
C ASP A 146 -3.94 5.24 -2.23
N VAL A 147 -4.87 5.64 -3.11
CA VAL A 147 -4.63 6.71 -4.08
C VAL A 147 -4.42 8.05 -3.37
N GLY A 148 -5.25 8.35 -2.35
CA GLY A 148 -5.11 9.56 -1.54
C GLY A 148 -3.85 9.57 -0.69
N ALA A 149 -3.47 8.43 -0.10
CA ALA A 149 -2.19 8.33 0.60
C ALA A 149 -1.02 8.55 -0.36
N GLY A 150 -1.05 7.97 -1.55
CA GLY A 150 -0.05 8.18 -2.61
C GLY A 150 0.07 9.63 -3.07
N LEU A 151 -1.06 10.35 -3.20
CA LEU A 151 -1.08 11.78 -3.49
C LEU A 151 -0.29 12.58 -2.44
N PHE A 152 -0.65 12.42 -1.18
CA PHE A 152 0.03 13.14 -0.09
C PHE A 152 1.46 12.65 0.15
N TYR A 153 1.76 11.38 -0.15
CA TYR A 153 3.11 10.82 -0.11
C TYR A 153 4.03 11.54 -1.08
N LEU A 154 3.62 11.66 -2.35
CA LEU A 154 4.37 12.37 -3.37
C LEU A 154 4.44 13.88 -3.08
N ALA A 155 3.35 14.47 -2.57
CA ALA A 155 3.33 15.89 -2.18
C ALA A 155 4.33 16.18 -1.05
N SER A 156 4.40 15.29 -0.05
CA SER A 156 5.34 15.37 1.05
C SER A 156 6.78 15.30 0.54
N TRP A 157 7.09 14.33 -0.31
CA TRP A 157 8.45 14.19 -0.84
C TRP A 157 8.85 15.34 -1.78
N LEU A 158 7.97 15.79 -2.68
CA LEU A 158 8.24 16.93 -3.57
C LEU A 158 8.44 18.23 -2.77
N SER A 159 7.64 18.43 -1.72
CA SER A 159 7.81 19.56 -0.80
C SER A 159 9.14 19.46 -0.06
N TYR A 160 9.52 18.26 0.39
CA TYR A 160 10.82 18.02 1.04
C TYR A 160 11.98 18.32 0.09
N HIS A 161 11.93 17.82 -1.15
CA HIS A 161 12.91 18.10 -2.19
C HIS A 161 13.09 19.61 -2.41
N ASN A 162 11.99 20.36 -2.48
CA ASN A 162 12.04 21.82 -2.56
C ASN A 162 12.59 22.44 -1.27
N GLY A 163 12.31 21.91 -0.09
CA GLY A 163 12.84 22.45 1.15
C GLY A 163 14.35 22.26 1.33
N CYS A 164 14.93 21.24 0.69
CA CYS A 164 16.36 20.94 0.79
C CYS A 164 17.23 22.04 0.15
N PRO A 165 18.44 22.29 0.69
CA PRO A 165 19.43 23.15 0.04
C PRO A 165 19.75 22.65 -1.37
N ASN A 166 19.87 23.57 -2.33
CA ASN A 166 20.17 23.30 -3.73
C ASN A 166 21.24 24.28 -4.25
N SER A 167 21.52 24.28 -5.57
CA SER A 167 22.56 25.14 -6.15
C SER A 167 22.31 26.64 -5.99
N ASP A 168 21.04 27.02 -5.83
CA ASP A 168 20.58 28.41 -5.85
C ASP A 168 20.32 28.92 -4.43
N THR A 169 19.91 28.04 -3.52
CA THR A 169 19.69 28.32 -2.09
C THR A 169 20.53 27.39 -1.22
N THR A 170 21.51 27.95 -0.51
CA THR A 170 22.44 27.22 0.37
C THR A 170 21.81 26.85 1.72
N THR A 171 20.68 27.47 2.09
CA THR A 171 19.97 27.24 3.35
C THR A 171 18.70 26.41 3.15
N THR A 172 18.24 25.79 4.25
CA THR A 172 16.99 25.02 4.25
C THR A 172 15.79 25.96 4.17
N ARG A 173 14.85 25.68 3.27
CA ARG A 173 13.59 26.42 3.16
C ARG A 173 12.54 25.80 4.07
N TRP A 174 12.41 26.34 5.28
CA TRP A 174 11.58 25.78 6.35
C TRP A 174 10.08 25.74 6.06
N SER A 175 9.55 26.64 5.22
CA SER A 175 8.14 26.61 4.80
C SER A 175 7.80 25.32 4.03
N TRP A 176 8.69 24.90 3.13
CA TRP A 176 8.57 23.65 2.38
C TRP A 176 8.76 22.41 3.26
N MET A 177 9.65 22.50 4.26
CA MET A 177 9.83 21.43 5.25
C MET A 177 8.56 21.24 6.10
N PHE A 178 7.98 22.33 6.59
CA PHE A 178 6.70 22.31 7.31
C PHE A 178 5.59 21.71 6.45
N LEU A 179 5.47 22.15 5.19
CA LEU A 179 4.47 21.63 4.26
C LEU A 179 4.68 20.12 3.99
N SER A 180 5.93 19.66 3.91
CA SER A 180 6.26 18.24 3.81
C SER A 180 5.76 17.44 5.01
N MET A 181 5.90 17.97 6.23
CA MET A 181 5.44 17.29 7.45
C MET A 181 3.91 17.23 7.52
N VAL A 182 3.23 18.30 7.11
CA VAL A 182 1.76 18.32 7.00
C VAL A 182 1.28 17.25 6.01
N PHE A 183 1.89 17.17 4.82
CA PHE A 183 1.53 16.14 3.85
C PHE A 183 1.88 14.73 4.32
N ALA A 184 2.97 14.53 5.08
CA ALA A 184 3.28 13.24 5.69
C ALA A 184 2.19 12.80 6.67
N ALA A 185 1.70 13.72 7.51
CA ALA A 185 0.58 13.48 8.41
C ALA A 185 -0.72 13.16 7.65
N LEU A 186 -1.05 13.94 6.61
CA LEU A 186 -2.22 13.69 5.76
C LEU A 186 -2.14 12.34 5.03
N SER A 187 -0.95 11.95 4.57
CA SER A 187 -0.73 10.63 3.95
C SER A 187 -1.01 9.51 4.96
N MET A 188 -0.45 9.60 6.17
CA MET A 188 -0.67 8.63 7.25
C MET A 188 -2.13 8.56 7.72
N PHE A 189 -2.82 9.69 7.80
CA PHE A 189 -4.25 9.77 8.16
C PHE A 189 -5.18 9.39 7.00
N THR A 190 -4.66 9.19 5.80
CA THR A 190 -5.39 8.58 4.69
C THR A 190 -5.15 7.07 4.68
N LYS A 191 -3.89 6.64 4.87
CA LYS A 191 -3.50 5.24 5.04
C LYS A 191 -2.20 5.11 5.83
N GLU A 192 -2.10 4.06 6.64
CA GLU A 192 -1.02 3.82 7.60
C GLU A 192 0.38 3.84 6.98
N GLN A 193 0.49 3.24 5.79
CA GLN A 193 1.72 3.16 5.01
C GLN A 193 2.31 4.54 4.65
N GLY A 194 1.48 5.59 4.66
CA GLY A 194 1.86 6.95 4.30
C GLY A 194 3.00 7.51 5.15
N LEU A 195 3.12 7.09 6.41
CA LEU A 195 4.18 7.55 7.33
C LEU A 195 5.59 7.25 6.80
N THR A 196 5.75 6.19 5.99
CA THR A 196 7.05 5.75 5.48
C THR A 196 7.73 6.77 4.56
N VAL A 197 7.01 7.81 4.09
CA VAL A 197 7.61 8.93 3.33
C VAL A 197 8.72 9.64 4.10
N ILE A 198 8.61 9.71 5.43
CA ILE A 198 9.66 10.29 6.28
C ILE A 198 10.97 9.52 6.12
N GLY A 199 10.90 8.19 5.99
CA GLY A 199 12.06 7.35 5.72
C GLY A 199 12.66 7.61 4.34
N VAL A 200 11.83 7.80 3.31
CA VAL A 200 12.30 8.17 1.96
C VAL A 200 12.97 9.54 1.96
N CYS A 201 12.39 10.53 2.66
CA CYS A 201 12.98 11.86 2.82
C CYS A 201 14.33 11.81 3.56
N LEU A 202 14.44 11.02 4.63
CA LEU A 202 15.68 10.83 5.38
C LEU A 202 16.78 10.23 4.49
N LEU A 203 16.46 9.15 3.77
CA LEU A 203 17.40 8.48 2.86
C LEU A 203 17.81 9.42 1.72
N TYR A 204 16.84 10.14 1.16
CA TYR A 204 17.08 11.17 0.14
C TYR A 204 18.05 12.26 0.66
N ASP A 205 17.83 12.79 1.85
CA ASP A 205 18.68 13.85 2.39
C ASP A 205 20.11 13.36 2.68
N VAL A 206 20.24 12.23 3.36
CA VAL A 206 21.54 11.68 3.76
C VAL A 206 22.39 11.31 2.55
N ILE A 207 21.80 10.60 1.58
CA ILE A 207 22.52 10.00 0.47
C ILE A 207 22.67 10.99 -0.69
N ILE A 208 21.64 11.75 -1.04
CA ILE A 208 21.60 12.54 -2.28
C ILE A 208 21.95 14.01 -2.03
N ILE A 209 21.34 14.63 -1.02
CA ILE A 209 21.52 16.06 -0.75
C ILE A 209 22.83 16.31 0.00
N SER A 210 22.98 15.66 1.15
CA SER A 210 24.12 15.85 2.06
C SER A 210 25.31 14.97 1.70
N ARG A 211 25.09 13.91 0.91
CA ARG A 211 26.12 13.01 0.36
C ARG A 211 27.11 12.54 1.43
N ILE A 212 26.59 12.03 2.55
CA ILE A 212 27.43 11.49 3.61
C ILE A 212 28.17 10.27 3.08
N ARG A 213 29.50 10.32 3.09
CA ARG A 213 30.38 9.25 2.62
C ARG A 213 31.15 8.66 3.80
N MET A 214 31.23 7.33 3.85
CA MET A 214 31.93 6.60 4.92
C MET A 214 33.43 6.90 4.96
N LYS A 215 34.07 7.10 3.80
CA LYS A 215 35.52 7.35 3.72
C LYS A 215 35.95 8.72 4.27
N ASP A 216 35.09 9.73 4.10
CA ASP A 216 35.33 11.12 4.54
C ASP A 216 34.34 11.52 5.63
N PHE A 217 34.00 10.61 6.54
CA PHE A 217 32.88 10.79 7.48
C PHE A 217 33.00 12.08 8.32
N PRO A 218 34.17 12.44 8.92
CA PRO A 218 34.28 13.66 9.74
C PRO A 218 34.03 14.93 8.92
N LEU A 219 34.61 15.01 7.71
CA LEU A 219 34.47 16.16 6.83
C LEU A 219 33.04 16.27 6.27
N SER A 220 32.46 15.14 5.88
CA SER A 220 31.08 15.05 5.39
C SER A 220 30.09 15.44 6.49
N MET A 221 30.36 15.08 7.75
CA MET A 221 29.52 15.43 8.89
C MET A 221 29.63 16.93 9.23
N LYS A 222 30.83 17.52 9.14
CA LYS A 222 31.00 18.97 9.30
C LYS A 222 30.19 19.73 8.25
N LYS A 223 30.30 19.33 6.98
CA LYS A 223 29.51 19.90 5.87
C LYS A 223 28.01 19.69 6.06
N ALA A 224 27.61 18.51 6.56
CA ALA A 224 26.22 18.21 6.85
C ALA A 224 25.66 19.11 7.96
N LYS A 225 26.45 19.38 9.00
CA LYS A 225 26.09 20.33 10.08
C LYS A 225 25.93 21.75 9.53
N GLU A 226 26.88 22.22 8.71
CA GLU A 226 26.82 23.53 8.07
C GLU A 226 25.61 23.67 7.13
N ASN A 227 25.25 22.61 6.42
CA ASN A 227 24.07 22.56 5.55
C ASN A 227 22.75 22.34 6.30
N GLY A 228 22.75 22.27 7.64
CA GLY A 228 21.56 22.11 8.47
C GLY A 228 20.93 20.71 8.46
N LEU A 229 21.66 19.66 8.03
CA LEU A 229 21.14 18.28 7.99
C LEU A 229 20.66 17.80 9.36
N ILE A 230 21.46 18.04 10.40
CA ILE A 230 21.15 17.55 11.76
C ILE A 230 19.78 18.05 12.21
N LEU A 231 19.47 19.32 11.95
CA LEU A 231 18.19 19.91 12.29
C LEU A 231 17.05 19.31 11.45
N ARG A 232 17.27 19.06 10.15
CA ARG A 232 16.27 18.39 9.30
C ARG A 232 15.99 16.95 9.76
N ILE A 233 17.03 16.18 10.11
CA ILE A 233 16.88 14.83 10.67
C ILE A 233 16.11 14.88 12.00
N ALA A 234 16.45 15.83 12.88
CA ALA A 234 15.73 16.01 14.14
C ALA A 234 14.25 16.31 13.89
N VAL A 235 13.91 17.19 12.94
CA VAL A 235 12.53 17.50 12.58
C VAL A 235 11.80 16.27 12.02
N LEU A 236 12.44 15.50 11.13
CA LEU A 236 11.86 14.26 10.59
C LEU A 236 11.57 13.25 11.71
N PHE A 237 12.53 13.03 12.61
CA PHE A 237 12.41 12.08 13.71
C PHE A 237 11.36 12.51 14.74
N THR A 238 11.35 13.79 15.11
CA THR A 238 10.33 14.36 16.01
C THR A 238 8.94 14.23 15.39
N THR A 239 8.80 14.53 14.10
CA THR A 239 7.51 14.39 13.39
C THR A 239 7.05 12.93 13.37
N ALA A 240 7.93 11.99 13.01
CA ALA A 240 7.60 10.56 13.02
C ALA A 240 7.20 10.09 14.43
N SER A 241 7.93 10.51 15.46
CA SER A 241 7.64 10.15 16.85
C SER A 241 6.28 10.68 17.28
N ILE A 242 5.99 11.96 17.04
CA ILE A 242 4.69 12.57 17.38
C ILE A 242 3.55 11.83 16.68
N LEU A 243 3.68 11.56 15.38
CA LEU A 243 2.65 10.87 14.61
C LEU A 243 2.42 9.43 15.09
N LEU A 244 3.49 8.67 15.35
CA LEU A 244 3.39 7.31 15.87
C LEU A 244 2.79 7.28 17.27
N THR A 245 3.26 8.13 18.18
CA THR A 245 2.73 8.20 19.55
C THR A 245 1.25 8.58 19.54
N THR A 246 0.87 9.59 18.74
CA THR A 246 -0.54 9.98 18.56
C THR A 246 -1.37 8.81 18.06
N ARG A 247 -0.88 8.06 17.07
CA ARG A 247 -1.59 6.89 16.53
C ARG A 247 -1.75 5.78 17.57
N MET A 248 -0.70 5.48 18.33
CA MET A 248 -0.75 4.43 19.37
C MET A 248 -1.76 4.77 20.46
N ILE A 249 -1.80 6.03 20.90
CA ILE A 249 -2.79 6.54 21.86
C ILE A 249 -4.21 6.40 21.30
N LEU A 250 -4.44 6.80 20.05
CA LEU A 250 -5.75 6.68 19.39
C LEU A 250 -6.21 5.22 19.24
N MET A 251 -5.28 4.29 19.03
CA MET A 251 -5.53 2.85 18.93
C MET A 251 -5.58 2.13 20.29
N ASN A 252 -5.63 2.88 21.40
CA ASN A 252 -5.64 2.35 22.76
C ASN A 252 -4.48 1.37 23.03
N ASN A 253 -3.29 1.66 22.48
CA ASN A 253 -2.05 0.89 22.63
C ASN A 253 -2.16 -0.63 22.39
N THR A 254 -3.15 -1.06 21.61
CA THR A 254 -3.42 -2.48 21.40
C THR A 254 -3.38 -2.81 19.90
N PRO A 255 -2.65 -3.86 19.49
CA PRO A 255 -2.57 -4.23 18.08
C PRO A 255 -3.94 -4.70 17.57
N PRO A 256 -4.26 -4.48 16.28
CA PRO A 256 -5.48 -5.00 15.69
C PRO A 256 -5.46 -6.53 15.70
N SER A 257 -6.58 -7.15 16.07
CA SER A 257 -6.77 -8.59 15.94
C SER A 257 -7.36 -8.92 14.57
N PHE A 258 -7.02 -10.10 14.05
CA PHE A 258 -7.55 -10.62 12.78
C PHE A 258 -7.88 -12.11 12.93
N SER A 259 -8.75 -12.61 12.07
CA SER A 259 -9.18 -14.00 12.13
C SER A 259 -8.12 -14.94 11.55
N LYS A 260 -8.11 -16.20 11.99
CA LYS A 260 -7.20 -17.24 11.45
C LYS A 260 -7.33 -17.40 9.93
N SER A 261 -8.53 -17.14 9.38
CA SER A 261 -8.79 -17.16 7.95
C SER A 261 -8.14 -16.02 7.20
N ASP A 262 -7.90 -14.86 7.82
CA ASP A 262 -7.39 -13.70 7.10
C ASP A 262 -5.87 -13.84 6.82
N ASN A 263 -5.13 -14.46 7.75
CA ASN A 263 -3.72 -14.79 7.58
C ASN A 263 -3.38 -16.15 8.23
N PRO A 264 -3.59 -17.27 7.52
CA PRO A 264 -3.31 -18.61 8.07
C PRO A 264 -1.85 -18.82 8.45
N ALA A 265 -0.92 -18.17 7.73
CA ALA A 265 0.51 -18.28 8.01
C ALA A 265 0.84 -17.75 9.42
N ALA A 266 0.26 -16.61 9.82
CA ALA A 266 0.47 -16.03 11.15
C ALA A 266 -0.03 -16.94 12.30
N ASN A 267 -0.99 -17.81 12.00
CA ASN A 267 -1.63 -18.71 12.96
C ASN A 267 -1.11 -20.16 12.91
N SER A 268 -0.09 -20.45 12.10
CA SER A 268 0.54 -21.78 12.06
C SER A 268 1.41 -22.02 13.30
N ASP A 269 1.26 -23.19 13.94
CA ASP A 269 2.05 -23.57 15.11
C ASP A 269 3.54 -23.80 14.77
N SER A 270 3.82 -24.23 13.54
CA SER A 270 5.20 -24.42 13.06
C SER A 270 5.89 -23.09 12.77
N PHE A 271 6.99 -22.84 13.49
CA PHE A 271 7.87 -21.68 13.25
C PHE A 271 8.52 -21.73 11.86
N ILE A 272 8.86 -22.92 11.36
CA ILE A 272 9.47 -23.11 10.03
C ILE A 272 8.45 -22.71 8.97
N THR A 273 7.21 -23.23 9.06
CA THR A 273 6.14 -22.93 8.10
C THR A 273 5.84 -21.44 8.06
N ARG A 274 5.75 -20.79 9.22
CA ARG A 274 5.62 -19.33 9.34
C ARG A 274 6.72 -18.60 8.60
N THR A 275 7.97 -18.93 8.91
CA THR A 275 9.15 -18.23 8.38
C THR A 275 9.28 -18.40 6.88
N LEU A 276 9.17 -19.63 6.36
CA LEU A 276 9.28 -19.90 4.93
C LEU A 276 8.15 -19.22 4.14
N THR A 277 6.92 -19.27 4.66
CA THR A 277 5.78 -18.59 4.03
C THR A 277 6.00 -17.08 3.99
N PHE A 278 6.41 -16.46 5.10
CA PHE A 278 6.63 -15.01 5.15
C PHE A 278 7.85 -14.54 4.34
N LEU A 279 8.84 -15.40 4.09
CA LEU A 279 9.91 -15.10 3.13
C LEU A 279 9.42 -15.18 1.67
N TYR A 280 8.44 -16.04 1.39
CA TYR A 280 7.86 -16.17 0.05
C TYR A 280 6.93 -15.00 -0.33
N LEU A 281 6.18 -14.44 0.63
CA LEU A 281 5.19 -13.39 0.31
C LEU A 281 5.78 -12.14 -0.34
N PRO A 282 6.92 -11.56 0.11
CA PRO A 282 7.54 -10.43 -0.58
C PRO A 282 7.98 -10.75 -2.01
N ALA A 283 8.49 -11.96 -2.26
CA ALA A 283 8.87 -12.40 -3.60
C ALA A 283 7.64 -12.49 -4.52
N MET A 284 6.51 -13.00 -4.00
CA MET A 284 5.23 -13.03 -4.73
C MET A 284 4.66 -11.64 -4.99
N ASN A 285 4.70 -10.74 -4.02
CA ASN A 285 4.26 -9.35 -4.21
C ASN A 285 5.09 -8.64 -5.28
N PHE A 286 6.41 -8.87 -5.30
CA PHE A 286 7.27 -8.35 -6.37
C PHE A 286 6.94 -8.99 -7.72
N TRP A 287 6.63 -10.28 -7.75
CA TRP A 287 6.19 -10.96 -8.98
C TRP A 287 4.90 -10.35 -9.54
N LEU A 288 3.94 -9.94 -8.69
CA LEU A 288 2.73 -9.25 -9.13
C LEU A 288 3.01 -7.88 -9.78
N LEU A 289 4.10 -7.20 -9.39
CA LEU A 289 4.55 -5.97 -10.07
C LEU A 289 5.17 -6.27 -11.43
N VAL A 290 5.95 -7.35 -11.55
CA VAL A 290 6.62 -7.73 -12.81
C VAL A 290 5.64 -8.33 -13.81
N PHE A 291 4.72 -9.18 -13.35
CA PHE A 291 3.77 -9.90 -14.18
C PHE A 291 2.38 -9.94 -13.50
N PRO A 292 1.57 -8.86 -13.65
CA PRO A 292 0.26 -8.74 -13.04
C PRO A 292 -0.80 -9.57 -13.79
N HIS A 293 -0.59 -10.89 -13.84
CA HIS A 293 -1.49 -11.82 -14.54
C HIS A 293 -2.64 -12.30 -13.64
N THR A 294 -2.30 -12.76 -12.44
CA THR A 294 -3.26 -13.28 -11.46
C THR A 294 -3.53 -12.19 -10.44
N LEU A 295 -4.65 -11.49 -10.62
CA LEU A 295 -5.12 -10.46 -9.71
C LEU A 295 -6.46 -10.91 -9.09
N CYS A 296 -6.62 -10.72 -7.78
CA CYS A 296 -7.79 -11.04 -6.99
C CYS A 296 -8.11 -9.92 -6.00
N PHE A 297 -9.39 -9.68 -5.75
CA PHE A 297 -9.84 -8.72 -4.74
C PHE A 297 -9.58 -9.22 -3.30
N ASP A 298 -9.30 -10.51 -3.12
CA ASP A 298 -9.06 -11.12 -1.81
C ASP A 298 -8.15 -12.35 -1.88
N TRP A 299 -7.03 -12.30 -1.15
CA TRP A 299 -6.03 -13.37 -1.02
C TRP A 299 -6.07 -14.07 0.35
N SER A 300 -7.17 -13.95 1.09
CA SER A 300 -7.36 -14.62 2.38
C SER A 300 -7.57 -16.14 2.22
N MET A 301 -7.79 -16.83 3.34
CA MET A 301 -8.01 -18.28 3.40
C MET A 301 -6.78 -19.02 2.84
N THR A 302 -7.00 -20.14 2.16
CA THR A 302 -5.96 -20.99 1.60
C THR A 302 -5.55 -20.55 0.18
N SER A 303 -5.81 -19.29 -0.20
CA SER A 303 -5.48 -18.77 -1.54
C SER A 303 -3.98 -18.86 -1.85
N ILE A 304 -3.14 -18.76 -0.80
CA ILE A 304 -1.70 -19.02 -0.88
C ILE A 304 -1.40 -20.19 0.05
N PRO A 305 -1.09 -21.37 -0.52
CA PRO A 305 -0.74 -22.53 0.29
C PRO A 305 0.48 -22.22 1.17
N LEU A 306 0.48 -22.71 2.40
CA LEU A 306 1.62 -22.55 3.30
C LEU A 306 2.86 -23.27 2.73
N VAL A 307 4.04 -22.75 3.05
CA VAL A 307 5.32 -23.38 2.70
C VAL A 307 5.77 -24.21 3.90
N GLU A 308 5.47 -25.50 3.88
CA GLU A 308 5.63 -26.38 5.05
C GLU A 308 6.98 -27.10 5.12
N SER A 309 7.73 -27.12 4.03
CA SER A 309 9.01 -27.84 3.92
C SER A 309 10.11 -26.98 3.29
N LEU A 310 11.36 -27.24 3.69
CA LEU A 310 12.54 -26.62 3.09
C LEU A 310 12.74 -27.05 1.63
N ASN A 311 12.27 -28.23 1.25
CA ASN A 311 12.41 -28.78 -0.11
C ASN A 311 11.38 -28.22 -1.10
N ASP A 312 10.50 -27.32 -0.67
CA ASP A 312 9.54 -26.67 -1.56
C ASP A 312 10.26 -25.77 -2.58
N ILE A 313 9.94 -25.92 -3.87
CA ILE A 313 10.53 -25.14 -4.97
C ILE A 313 10.32 -23.62 -4.80
N ARG A 314 9.28 -23.22 -4.08
CA ARG A 314 9.02 -21.80 -3.76
C ARG A 314 10.13 -21.20 -2.91
N ASN A 315 10.84 -21.99 -2.11
CA ASN A 315 12.01 -21.51 -1.37
C ASN A 315 13.17 -21.14 -2.30
N LEU A 316 13.35 -21.85 -3.42
CA LEU A 316 14.34 -21.47 -4.43
C LEU A 316 13.97 -20.11 -5.05
N PHE A 317 12.69 -19.88 -5.34
CA PHE A 317 12.22 -18.59 -5.84
C PHE A 317 12.49 -17.45 -4.83
N SER A 318 12.13 -17.64 -3.57
CA SER A 318 12.43 -16.69 -2.48
C SER A 318 13.93 -16.44 -2.36
N PHE A 319 14.75 -17.48 -2.41
CA PHE A 319 16.21 -17.38 -2.30
C PHE A 319 16.80 -16.57 -3.46
N VAL A 320 16.45 -16.90 -4.71
CA VAL A 320 16.91 -16.15 -5.90
C VAL A 320 16.46 -14.70 -5.82
N PHE A 321 15.23 -14.43 -5.39
CA PHE A 321 14.73 -13.08 -5.18
C PHE A 321 15.59 -12.31 -4.18
N TYR A 322 15.75 -12.81 -2.95
CA TYR A 322 16.51 -12.09 -1.91
C TYR A 322 18.00 -11.94 -2.25
N VAL A 323 18.64 -12.96 -2.81
CA VAL A 323 20.06 -12.88 -3.22
C VAL A 323 20.25 -11.82 -4.30
N SER A 324 19.42 -11.84 -5.34
CA SER A 324 19.47 -10.84 -6.42
C SER A 324 19.19 -9.44 -5.89
N PHE A 325 18.22 -9.31 -4.99
CA PHE A 325 17.82 -8.04 -4.40
C PHE A 325 18.89 -7.44 -3.48
N VAL A 326 19.46 -8.25 -2.58
CA VAL A 326 20.55 -7.84 -1.69
C VAL A 326 21.81 -7.50 -2.48
N LEU A 327 22.15 -8.28 -3.49
CA LEU A 327 23.28 -8.00 -4.38
C LEU A 327 23.07 -6.66 -5.10
N PHE A 328 21.88 -6.43 -5.67
CA PHE A 328 21.56 -5.18 -6.37
C PHE A 328 21.63 -3.96 -5.45
N ILE A 329 21.03 -4.03 -4.25
CA ILE A 329 21.10 -2.96 -3.24
C ILE A 329 22.56 -2.69 -2.85
N THR A 330 23.33 -3.75 -2.58
CA THR A 330 24.72 -3.63 -2.16
C THR A 330 25.58 -2.99 -3.25
N LEU A 331 25.37 -3.36 -4.52
CA LEU A 331 26.08 -2.76 -5.65
C LEU A 331 25.75 -1.27 -5.80
N CYS A 332 24.46 -0.90 -5.69
CA CYS A 332 24.02 0.48 -5.77
C CYS A 332 24.60 1.32 -4.62
N LEU A 333 24.51 0.83 -3.38
CA LEU A 333 25.06 1.52 -2.20
C LEU A 333 26.58 1.64 -2.26
N LYS A 334 27.30 0.58 -2.63
CA LYS A 334 28.76 0.66 -2.83
C LYS A 334 29.11 1.66 -3.91
N GLY A 335 28.33 1.74 -4.98
CA GLY A 335 28.52 2.70 -6.06
C GLY A 335 28.39 4.16 -5.60
N VAL A 336 27.38 4.46 -4.77
CA VAL A 336 27.22 5.80 -4.17
C VAL A 336 28.36 6.10 -3.19
N LEU A 337 28.70 5.14 -2.32
CA LEU A 337 29.71 5.34 -1.28
C LEU A 337 31.16 5.42 -1.81
N ARG A 338 31.45 4.82 -2.98
CA ARG A 338 32.79 4.80 -3.58
C ARG A 338 33.07 5.98 -4.51
N GLN A 339 32.09 6.80 -4.86
CA GLN A 339 32.28 7.85 -5.85
C GLN A 339 33.32 8.89 -5.40
N GLU A 340 34.49 8.85 -6.03
CA GLU A 340 35.52 9.89 -5.90
C GLU A 340 35.03 11.17 -6.57
N SER A 341 35.30 12.31 -5.93
CA SER A 341 35.01 13.60 -6.52
C SER A 341 35.80 13.73 -7.82
N LYS A 342 35.14 13.60 -8.97
CA LYS A 342 35.62 14.21 -10.22
C LYS A 342 35.54 15.73 -10.03
N THR A 343 36.53 16.31 -9.37
CA THR A 343 36.81 17.74 -9.41
C THR A 343 37.38 18.03 -10.79
N GLU A 344 36.51 18.34 -11.76
CA GLU A 344 36.94 19.07 -12.94
C GLU A 344 37.30 20.50 -12.49
N PHE A 345 38.59 20.72 -12.23
CA PHE A 345 39.15 22.06 -12.18
C PHE A 345 39.08 22.67 -13.58
N VAL A 346 37.97 23.34 -13.90
CA VAL A 346 37.95 24.28 -15.01
C VAL A 346 38.62 25.56 -14.52
N VAL A 347 39.94 25.64 -14.65
CA VAL A 347 40.67 26.90 -14.53
C VAL A 347 40.24 27.76 -15.72
N LYS A 348 39.29 28.67 -15.53
CA LYS A 348 39.12 29.79 -16.45
C LYS A 348 40.24 30.78 -16.15
N PRO A 349 41.15 31.10 -17.09
CA PRO A 349 42.17 32.11 -16.85
C PRO A 349 41.51 33.48 -16.69
N THR A 350 41.41 33.96 -15.46
CA THR A 350 41.01 35.32 -15.11
C THR A 350 42.24 36.23 -15.13
N SER A 351 42.70 36.59 -16.32
CA SER A 351 43.49 37.81 -16.55
C SER A 351 43.75 37.99 -18.04
N LYS A 352 43.38 39.16 -18.59
CA LYS A 352 43.75 39.55 -19.96
C LYS A 352 45.28 39.62 -20.18
N ASN A 353 46.08 39.72 -19.11
CA ASN A 353 47.54 39.80 -19.20
C ASN A 353 48.24 38.45 -19.38
N PHE A 354 47.58 37.32 -19.09
CA PHE A 354 48.22 35.99 -19.24
C PHE A 354 48.23 35.49 -20.70
N LYS A 355 47.34 35.99 -21.55
CA LYS A 355 47.29 35.63 -22.98
C LYS A 355 48.45 36.20 -23.79
N ASN A 356 49.05 37.32 -23.36
CA ASN A 356 50.14 37.95 -24.11
C ASN A 356 51.50 37.29 -23.84
N ASN A 357 51.75 36.76 -22.64
CA ASN A 357 53.02 36.10 -22.32
C ASN A 357 53.10 34.65 -22.83
N MET A 358 51.97 33.93 -22.99
CA MET A 358 51.98 32.55 -23.51
C MET A 358 52.28 32.47 -25.02
N LYS A 359 52.03 33.54 -25.80
CA LYS A 359 52.42 33.61 -27.22
C LYS A 359 53.92 33.76 -27.42
N LYS A 360 54.67 34.21 -26.41
CA LYS A 360 56.12 34.45 -26.50
C LYS A 360 56.98 33.20 -26.25
N PHE A 361 56.38 32.12 -25.72
CA PHE A 361 57.11 30.90 -25.31
C PHE A 361 56.69 29.60 -26.02
N GLY A 362 55.94 29.66 -27.13
CA GLY A 362 55.79 28.51 -28.03
C GLY A 362 55.30 27.19 -27.40
N VAL A 363 54.48 27.22 -26.33
CA VAL A 363 53.98 26.00 -25.69
C VAL A 363 52.65 25.58 -26.32
N ARG A 364 52.67 24.52 -27.13
CA ARG A 364 51.47 23.86 -27.69
C ARG A 364 50.68 23.17 -26.56
N ASN A 365 49.37 23.40 -26.51
CA ASN A 365 48.42 22.78 -25.58
C ASN A 365 48.63 21.24 -25.46
N ARG A 366 49.28 20.77 -24.39
CA ARG A 366 49.20 19.36 -23.99
C ARG A 366 47.97 19.15 -23.11
N ARG A 367 46.97 18.45 -23.65
CA ARG A 367 45.96 17.75 -22.84
C ARG A 367 46.71 16.73 -21.98
N ILE A 368 46.79 16.96 -20.66
CA ILE A 368 47.22 15.92 -19.72
C ILE A 368 46.07 14.92 -19.59
N LEU A 369 46.04 13.94 -20.50
CA LEU A 369 45.23 12.74 -20.39
C LEU A 369 45.97 11.77 -19.48
N ARG A 370 45.58 11.68 -18.21
CA ARG A 370 46.04 10.60 -17.33
C ARG A 370 45.26 9.32 -17.71
N LYS A 371 45.83 8.54 -18.63
CA LYS A 371 45.45 7.12 -18.83
C LYS A 371 46.06 6.32 -17.68
N THR A 372 45.26 5.55 -16.96
CA THR A 372 45.75 4.47 -16.10
C THR A 372 45.08 3.18 -16.56
N ASN A 373 45.86 2.31 -17.20
CA ASN A 373 45.64 0.86 -17.23
C ASN A 373 46.92 0.18 -17.73
N GLY A 374 47.32 -0.90 -17.04
CA GLY A 374 48.20 -1.95 -17.58
C GLY A 374 49.54 -2.14 -16.88
N ASN A 375 49.71 -3.35 -16.32
CA ASN A 375 50.95 -3.93 -15.79
C ASN A 375 52.18 -3.78 -16.71
N VAL A 376 53.37 -3.76 -16.10
CA VAL A 376 54.55 -4.64 -16.35
C VAL A 376 55.84 -3.94 -15.85
N GLY A 377 56.68 -4.70 -15.13
CA GLY A 377 58.14 -4.64 -15.29
C GLY A 377 58.96 -3.81 -14.30
N HIS A 378 59.81 -4.50 -13.54
CA HIS A 378 60.99 -3.97 -12.84
C HIS A 378 61.91 -3.14 -13.77
N SER A 379 62.43 -2.02 -13.28
CA SER A 379 63.87 -1.68 -13.38
C SER A 379 64.22 -0.43 -12.56
N SER A 380 65.29 -0.57 -11.79
CA SER A 380 66.10 0.44 -11.08
C SER A 380 66.41 1.72 -11.86
N LEU A 381 66.53 2.86 -11.17
CA LEU A 381 67.80 3.60 -11.01
C LEU A 381 67.65 4.88 -10.16
N ASN A 382 68.63 5.05 -9.27
CA ASN A 382 68.90 6.21 -8.44
C ASN A 382 69.23 7.47 -9.26
N ASN A 383 68.93 8.68 -8.77
CA ASN A 383 69.92 9.56 -8.12
C ASN A 383 69.41 11.00 -7.89
N SER A 384 69.83 11.49 -6.73
CA SER A 384 70.10 12.86 -6.27
C SER A 384 70.13 14.02 -7.29
N LEU A 385 69.66 15.19 -6.85
CA LEU A 385 70.34 16.52 -6.95
C LEU A 385 69.42 17.54 -6.24
N SER A 386 69.67 17.86 -4.97
CA SER A 386 70.54 18.93 -4.47
C SER A 386 69.93 20.34 -4.56
N ASN A 387 69.84 20.95 -3.38
CA ASN A 387 69.56 22.35 -3.09
C ASN A 387 70.14 23.34 -4.11
N ASN A 388 69.34 24.33 -4.48
CA ASN A 388 69.86 25.65 -4.76
C ASN A 388 68.90 26.73 -4.27
N THR A 389 69.34 27.38 -3.20
CA THR A 389 68.87 28.65 -2.67
C THR A 389 69.16 29.77 -3.68
N VAL A 390 68.12 30.48 -4.12
CA VAL A 390 68.25 31.84 -4.66
C VAL A 390 67.49 32.76 -3.73
N LYS A 391 68.25 33.50 -2.91
CA LYS A 391 67.77 34.69 -2.21
C LYS A 391 67.70 35.82 -3.24
N THR A 392 66.52 36.38 -3.45
CA THR A 392 66.37 37.76 -3.92
C THR A 392 65.40 38.46 -2.99
N GLY A 393 65.89 39.51 -2.33
CA GLY A 393 65.11 40.36 -1.45
C GLY A 393 64.14 41.21 -2.25
N GLY A 394 62.90 41.26 -1.78
CA GLY A 394 61.84 42.11 -2.29
C GLY A 394 60.75 42.19 -1.23
N LYS A 395 60.38 43.42 -0.88
CA LYS A 395 59.47 43.82 0.21
C LYS A 395 58.22 42.94 0.31
N ILE A 396 57.90 42.52 1.54
CA ILE A 396 56.62 41.95 1.92
C ILE A 396 55.60 43.09 1.94
N ASP A 397 54.88 43.30 0.84
CA ASP A 397 53.59 43.98 0.87
C ASP A 397 52.53 42.95 1.25
N LYS A 398 51.86 43.22 2.38
CA LYS A 398 50.66 42.52 2.82
C LYS A 398 49.53 42.82 1.82
N ASN A 399 49.38 41.96 0.82
CA ASN A 399 48.08 41.76 0.19
C ASN A 399 47.61 40.37 0.58
N GLU A 400 46.59 40.34 1.43
CA GLU A 400 45.75 39.17 1.63
C GLU A 400 45.15 38.79 0.28
N ASP A 401 45.80 37.85 -0.41
CA ASP A 401 45.11 37.06 -1.43
C ASP A 401 44.08 36.23 -0.68
N VAL A 402 42.89 36.82 -0.54
CA VAL A 402 41.64 36.12 -0.22
C VAL A 402 41.58 34.95 -1.19
N ILE A 403 41.89 33.76 -0.68
CA ILE A 403 41.53 32.50 -1.35
C ILE A 403 40.01 32.49 -1.34
N GLN A 404 39.43 33.13 -2.35
CA GLN A 404 38.04 32.99 -2.69
C GLN A 404 37.88 31.53 -3.03
N THR A 405 37.41 30.76 -2.04
CA THR A 405 36.93 29.40 -2.21
C THR A 405 35.77 29.51 -3.19
N ASN A 406 36.08 29.43 -4.48
CA ASN A 406 35.11 29.43 -5.55
C ASN A 406 34.22 28.21 -5.31
N SER A 407 33.08 28.47 -4.67
CA SER A 407 32.01 27.52 -4.48
C SER A 407 31.66 26.97 -5.85
N VAL A 408 31.88 25.67 -6.01
CA VAL A 408 31.60 24.93 -7.24
C VAL A 408 30.10 25.06 -7.51
N LYS A 409 29.71 26.08 -8.29
CA LYS A 409 28.37 26.26 -8.83
C LYS A 409 28.09 25.09 -9.75
N ARG A 410 27.29 24.14 -9.28
CA ARG A 410 26.80 23.03 -10.10
C ARG A 410 25.35 23.31 -10.48
N ASN A 411 25.14 23.69 -11.72
CA ASN A 411 23.82 23.82 -12.35
C ASN A 411 22.99 22.54 -12.13
N ASN A 412 21.72 22.68 -11.72
CA ASN A 412 20.62 21.70 -11.77
C ASN A 412 21.00 20.35 -12.41
N CYS A 413 21.59 19.45 -11.62
CA CYS A 413 22.23 18.23 -12.12
C CYS A 413 21.39 17.02 -11.71
N ALA A 414 20.71 16.37 -12.65
CA ALA A 414 20.04 15.11 -12.34
C ALA A 414 21.01 14.10 -11.71
N LEU A 415 20.42 13.28 -10.83
CA LEU A 415 21.08 12.27 -10.01
C LEU A 415 22.08 11.42 -10.79
N ASP A 416 23.13 10.99 -10.11
CA ASP A 416 24.04 9.99 -10.66
C ASP A 416 23.35 8.62 -10.81
N THR A 417 23.89 7.75 -11.66
CA THR A 417 23.37 6.41 -11.94
C THR A 417 23.05 5.62 -10.66
N ASN A 418 23.97 5.59 -9.68
CA ASN A 418 23.74 4.84 -8.44
C ASN A 418 22.73 5.55 -7.52
N GLU A 419 22.76 6.88 -7.47
CA GLU A 419 21.81 7.67 -6.66
C GLU A 419 20.35 7.48 -7.16
N ARG A 420 20.15 7.40 -8.49
CA ARG A 420 18.84 7.09 -9.09
C ARG A 420 18.29 5.74 -8.64
N ALA A 421 19.14 4.71 -8.67
CA ALA A 421 18.76 3.36 -8.27
C ALA A 421 18.40 3.30 -6.78
N VAL A 422 19.22 3.91 -5.92
CA VAL A 422 18.98 3.96 -4.46
C VAL A 422 17.67 4.68 -4.11
N LEU A 423 17.38 5.82 -4.75
CA LEU A 423 16.11 6.51 -4.52
C LEU A 423 14.91 5.70 -5.00
N SER A 424 15.02 5.06 -6.18
CA SER A 424 13.94 4.22 -6.72
C SER A 424 13.69 3.01 -5.83
N LEU A 425 14.75 2.40 -5.27
CA LEU A 425 14.64 1.35 -4.24
C LEU A 425 13.99 1.85 -2.95
N ALA A 426 14.28 3.08 -2.51
CA ALA A 426 13.66 3.66 -1.32
C ALA A 426 12.14 3.78 -1.47
N PHE A 427 11.66 4.27 -2.63
CA PHE A 427 10.24 4.32 -2.97
C PHE A 427 9.58 2.92 -3.11
N LEU A 428 10.35 1.87 -3.41
CA LEU A 428 9.84 0.52 -3.52
C LEU A 428 9.76 -0.18 -2.16
N VAL A 429 10.85 -0.13 -1.39
CA VAL A 429 11.03 -0.95 -0.18
C VAL A 429 10.37 -0.33 1.04
N LEU A 430 10.67 0.94 1.33
CA LEU A 430 10.23 1.57 2.58
C LEU A 430 8.71 1.56 2.76
N PRO A 431 7.88 1.91 1.76
CA PRO A 431 6.42 1.82 1.89
C PRO A 431 5.87 0.39 1.88
N PHE A 432 6.67 -0.61 1.50
CA PHE A 432 6.25 -2.01 1.51
C PHE A 432 6.59 -2.73 2.83
N ILE A 433 7.60 -2.26 3.59
CA ILE A 433 8.05 -2.88 4.86
C ILE A 433 6.88 -3.25 5.78
N PRO A 434 5.91 -2.36 6.06
CA PRO A 434 4.82 -2.69 6.97
C PRO A 434 3.87 -3.77 6.46
N ALA A 435 3.88 -4.09 5.17
CA ALA A 435 3.06 -5.13 4.56
C ALA A 435 3.77 -6.48 4.41
N THR A 436 5.08 -6.54 4.72
CA THR A 436 5.89 -7.75 4.48
C THR A 436 5.52 -8.95 5.35
N ASN A 437 4.80 -8.74 6.46
CA ASN A 437 4.58 -9.74 7.53
C ASN A 437 5.88 -10.27 8.20
N LEU A 438 7.05 -9.68 7.91
CA LEU A 438 8.33 -10.12 8.47
C LEU A 438 8.61 -9.56 9.87
N PHE A 439 8.20 -8.31 10.13
CA PHE A 439 8.45 -7.63 11.42
C PHE A 439 7.23 -7.66 12.35
N PHE A 440 6.03 -7.65 11.77
CA PHE A 440 4.77 -7.72 12.48
C PHE A 440 3.72 -8.34 11.57
N TYR A 441 2.80 -9.12 12.16
CA TYR A 441 1.76 -9.78 11.40
C TYR A 441 0.61 -8.83 11.12
N VAL A 442 0.14 -8.89 9.87
CA VAL A 442 -0.98 -8.12 9.37
C VAL A 442 -2.07 -9.10 8.96
N GLY A 443 -3.33 -8.68 9.09
CA GLY A 443 -4.48 -9.51 8.75
C GLY A 443 -4.69 -9.78 7.25
N PHE A 444 -3.68 -9.60 6.40
CA PHE A 444 -3.76 -10.04 5.00
C PHE A 444 -2.43 -10.65 4.57
N VAL A 445 -2.50 -11.66 3.71
CA VAL A 445 -1.32 -12.35 3.16
C VAL A 445 -0.77 -11.57 1.95
N ILE A 446 -1.64 -11.22 1.01
CA ILE A 446 -1.37 -10.33 -0.14
C ILE A 446 -2.55 -9.37 -0.30
N ALA A 447 -2.27 -8.13 -0.69
CA ALA A 447 -3.29 -7.15 -1.07
C ALA A 447 -2.72 -6.24 -2.16
N GLU A 448 -3.36 -6.17 -3.33
CA GLU A 448 -2.81 -5.47 -4.50
C GLU A 448 -2.75 -3.97 -4.25
N ARG A 449 -3.80 -3.42 -3.63
CA ARG A 449 -3.87 -1.99 -3.25
C ARG A 449 -2.65 -1.53 -2.44
N VAL A 450 -2.06 -2.41 -1.63
CA VAL A 450 -0.87 -2.08 -0.81
C VAL A 450 0.38 -1.84 -1.66
N LEU A 451 0.42 -2.37 -2.89
CA LEU A 451 1.50 -2.15 -3.84
C LEU A 451 1.37 -0.84 -4.61
N TYR A 452 0.31 -0.05 -4.41
CA TYR A 452 0.12 1.22 -5.12
C TYR A 452 1.29 2.20 -4.90
N ILE A 453 1.67 2.49 -3.65
CA ILE A 453 2.83 3.37 -3.36
C ILE A 453 4.18 2.68 -3.73
N PRO A 454 4.46 1.43 -3.32
CA PRO A 454 5.66 0.71 -3.74
C PRO A 454 5.89 0.66 -5.26
N SER A 455 4.82 0.58 -6.06
CA SER A 455 4.90 0.54 -7.51
C SER A 455 5.53 1.81 -8.12
N ILE A 456 5.50 2.95 -7.41
CA ILE A 456 6.22 4.18 -7.83
C ILE A 456 7.72 3.86 -7.95
N GLY A 457 8.29 3.23 -6.92
CA GLY A 457 9.69 2.80 -6.92
C GLY A 457 9.99 1.75 -7.98
N PHE A 458 9.07 0.79 -8.19
CA PHE A 458 9.18 -0.20 -9.26
C PHE A 458 9.21 0.46 -10.66
N CYS A 459 8.30 1.39 -10.95
CA CYS A 459 8.24 2.07 -12.24
C CYS A 459 9.50 2.92 -12.49
N LEU A 460 10.03 3.57 -11.45
CA LEU A 460 11.30 4.28 -11.52
C LEU A 460 12.48 3.31 -11.76
N LEU A 461 12.52 2.14 -11.11
CA LEU A 461 13.55 1.13 -11.34
C LEU A 461 13.49 0.54 -12.76
N PHE A 462 12.29 0.27 -13.27
CA PHE A 462 12.10 -0.17 -14.65
C PHE A 462 12.62 0.88 -15.63
N ALA A 463 12.25 2.14 -15.44
CA ALA A 463 12.71 3.25 -16.26
C ALA A 463 14.23 3.46 -16.15
N TYR A 464 14.82 3.22 -14.97
CA TYR A 464 16.26 3.23 -14.77
C TYR A 464 16.95 2.17 -15.64
N GLY A 465 16.47 0.92 -15.62
CA GLY A 465 16.96 -0.15 -16.50
C GLY A 465 16.82 0.23 -17.97
N PHE A 466 15.65 0.73 -18.37
CA PHE A 466 15.40 1.25 -19.72
C PHE A 466 16.41 2.34 -20.11
N SER A 467 16.70 3.31 -19.24
CA SER A 467 17.66 4.39 -19.49
C SER A 467 19.08 3.87 -19.74
N MET A 468 19.50 2.82 -19.02
CA MET A 468 20.82 2.22 -19.21
C MET A 468 20.98 1.61 -20.61
N PHE A 469 20.01 0.82 -21.06
CA PHE A 469 20.01 0.24 -22.40
C PHE A 469 19.81 1.30 -23.49
N TRP A 470 18.93 2.28 -23.24
CA TRP A 470 18.67 3.37 -24.18
C TRP A 470 19.91 4.21 -24.45
N LYS A 471 20.74 4.50 -23.43
CA LYS A 471 21.97 5.27 -23.62
C LYS A 471 23.07 4.49 -24.32
N SER A 472 23.17 3.21 -24.00
CA SER A 472 24.26 2.34 -24.49
C SER A 472 23.97 1.77 -25.88
N GLY A 473 22.70 1.78 -26.33
CA GLY A 473 22.25 1.15 -27.56
C GLY A 473 22.44 1.97 -28.85
N GLY A 474 22.76 1.26 -29.93
CA GLY A 474 22.67 1.77 -31.30
C GLY A 474 21.22 2.01 -31.75
N LYS A 475 21.04 2.52 -32.99
CA LYS A 475 19.70 2.85 -33.54
C LYS A 475 18.76 1.64 -33.54
N PHE A 476 19.25 0.47 -33.94
CA PHE A 476 18.48 -0.77 -33.96
C PHE A 476 18.01 -1.20 -32.56
N LEU A 477 18.92 -1.24 -31.57
CA LEU A 477 18.58 -1.60 -30.20
C LEU A 477 17.57 -0.62 -29.58
N LYS A 478 17.68 0.67 -29.87
CA LYS A 478 16.70 1.68 -29.43
C LYS A 478 15.33 1.46 -30.04
N LEU A 479 15.25 1.17 -31.33
CA LEU A 479 13.98 0.85 -32.01
C LEU A 479 13.35 -0.41 -31.41
N LEU A 480 14.14 -1.48 -31.25
CA LEU A 480 13.67 -2.72 -30.63
C LEU A 480 13.17 -2.50 -29.20
N LEU A 481 13.95 -1.79 -28.38
CA LEU A 481 13.58 -1.50 -26.99
C LEU A 481 12.31 -0.64 -26.91
N ALA A 482 12.16 0.35 -27.79
CA ALA A 482 10.94 1.15 -27.91
C ALA A 482 9.72 0.29 -28.29
N MET A 483 9.87 -0.61 -29.27
CA MET A 483 8.79 -1.52 -29.69
C MET A 483 8.38 -2.47 -28.56
N ILE A 484 9.34 -3.13 -27.90
CA ILE A 484 9.07 -4.04 -26.78
C ILE A 484 8.36 -3.28 -25.64
N THR A 485 8.84 -2.09 -25.30
CA THR A 485 8.26 -1.28 -24.24
C THR A 485 6.85 -0.82 -24.62
N CYS A 486 6.63 -0.42 -25.87
CA CYS A 486 5.32 -0.02 -26.38
C CYS A 486 4.31 -1.19 -26.30
N VAL A 487 4.68 -2.37 -26.80
CA VAL A 487 3.84 -3.58 -26.74
C VAL A 487 3.53 -3.93 -25.27
N TYR A 488 4.53 -3.88 -24.39
CA TYR A 488 4.32 -4.14 -22.97
C TYR A 488 3.32 -3.17 -22.34
N LEU A 489 3.47 -1.86 -22.58
CA LEU A 489 2.55 -0.84 -22.07
C LEU A 489 1.12 -0.98 -22.64
N VAL A 490 0.97 -1.35 -23.91
CA VAL A 490 -0.35 -1.63 -24.51
C VAL A 490 -1.00 -2.86 -23.86
N LEU A 491 -0.23 -3.94 -23.64
CA LEU A 491 -0.73 -5.14 -22.97
C LEU A 491 -1.15 -4.83 -21.52
N LEU A 492 -0.38 -4.04 -20.79
CA LEU A 492 -0.75 -3.58 -19.45
C LEU A 492 -2.02 -2.72 -19.49
N SER A 493 -2.12 -1.78 -20.42
CA SER A 493 -3.32 -0.93 -20.58
C SER A 493 -4.57 -1.77 -20.85
N ALA A 494 -4.49 -2.73 -21.78
CA ALA A 494 -5.57 -3.66 -22.08
C ALA A 494 -5.95 -4.52 -20.86
N ARG A 495 -4.97 -4.97 -20.08
CA ARG A 495 -5.18 -5.72 -18.84
C ARG A 495 -5.89 -4.88 -17.78
N THR A 496 -5.53 -3.62 -17.64
CA THR A 496 -6.16 -2.66 -16.71
C THR A 496 -7.61 -2.41 -17.10
N VAL A 497 -7.87 -2.07 -18.37
CA VAL A 497 -9.24 -1.86 -18.89
C VAL A 497 -10.11 -3.10 -18.65
N ARG A 498 -9.57 -4.31 -18.90
CA ARG A 498 -10.28 -5.57 -18.61
C ARG A 498 -10.54 -5.75 -17.12
N ARG A 499 -9.53 -5.50 -16.27
CA ARG A 499 -9.63 -5.67 -14.81
C ARG A 499 -10.62 -4.70 -14.17
N ASN A 500 -10.86 -3.53 -14.76
CA ASN A 500 -11.89 -2.60 -14.28
C ASN A 500 -13.31 -3.21 -14.31
N ILE A 501 -13.58 -4.10 -15.27
CA ILE A 501 -14.90 -4.76 -15.41
C ILE A 501 -15.22 -5.64 -14.20
N ASP A 502 -14.18 -6.18 -13.56
CA ASP A 502 -14.34 -7.01 -12.37
C ASP A 502 -14.92 -6.20 -11.20
N TRP A 503 -14.71 -4.88 -11.16
CA TRP A 503 -15.22 -3.97 -10.14
C TRP A 503 -16.59 -3.35 -10.49
N ARG A 504 -17.25 -3.82 -11.56
CA ARG A 504 -18.52 -3.25 -12.00
C ARG A 504 -19.70 -3.61 -11.09
N SER A 505 -19.70 -4.82 -10.55
CA SER A 505 -20.75 -5.33 -9.66
C SER A 505 -20.19 -6.43 -8.75
N ASP A 506 -20.87 -6.70 -7.62
CA ASP A 506 -20.49 -7.78 -6.71
C ASP A 506 -20.41 -9.13 -7.43
N GLU A 507 -21.33 -9.41 -8.35
CA GLU A 507 -21.33 -10.63 -9.13
C GLU A 507 -20.05 -10.77 -9.99
N ASN A 508 -19.67 -9.73 -10.73
CA ASN A 508 -18.44 -9.76 -11.54
C ASN A 508 -17.20 -9.93 -10.65
N LEU A 509 -17.17 -9.22 -9.52
CA LEU A 509 -16.04 -9.24 -8.61
C LEU A 509 -15.84 -10.64 -8.02
N TYR A 510 -16.91 -11.26 -7.51
CA TYR A 510 -16.85 -12.61 -6.97
C TYR A 510 -16.53 -13.64 -8.05
N ARG A 511 -17.10 -13.52 -9.26
CA ARG A 511 -16.73 -14.41 -10.38
C ARG A 511 -15.24 -14.32 -10.71
N SER A 512 -14.67 -13.12 -10.71
CA SER A 512 -13.23 -12.92 -10.97
C SER A 512 -12.32 -13.59 -9.93
N GLY A 513 -12.76 -13.66 -8.67
CA GLY A 513 -11.97 -14.21 -7.56
C GLY A 513 -12.05 -15.73 -7.40
N ILE A 514 -12.93 -16.43 -8.14
CA ILE A 514 -13.12 -17.89 -8.01
C ILE A 514 -11.80 -18.65 -8.20
N ALA A 515 -10.94 -18.22 -9.13
CA ALA A 515 -9.68 -18.91 -9.41
C ALA A 515 -8.65 -18.83 -8.27
N VAL A 516 -8.77 -17.83 -7.38
CA VAL A 516 -7.80 -17.55 -6.32
C VAL A 516 -8.34 -17.91 -4.93
N ASN A 517 -9.57 -17.50 -4.62
CA ASN A 517 -10.23 -17.78 -3.35
C ASN A 517 -11.63 -18.41 -3.57
N PRO A 518 -11.69 -19.65 -4.10
CA PRO A 518 -12.93 -20.25 -4.56
C PRO A 518 -13.99 -20.38 -3.47
N SER A 519 -13.61 -20.84 -2.27
CA SER A 519 -14.57 -21.06 -1.19
C SER A 519 -15.31 -19.77 -0.82
N LYS A 520 -14.59 -18.66 -0.59
CA LYS A 520 -15.22 -17.39 -0.23
C LYS A 520 -15.95 -16.75 -1.41
N ALA A 521 -15.35 -16.78 -2.60
CA ALA A 521 -15.95 -16.22 -3.81
C ALA A 521 -17.27 -16.89 -4.19
N TRP A 522 -17.33 -18.23 -4.21
CA TRP A 522 -18.56 -18.98 -4.47
C TRP A 522 -19.64 -18.75 -3.40
N SER A 523 -19.26 -18.65 -2.13
CA SER A 523 -20.20 -18.39 -1.03
C SER A 523 -20.87 -17.03 -1.19
N ASN A 524 -20.06 -16.00 -1.44
CA ASN A 524 -20.58 -14.65 -1.65
C ASN A 524 -21.39 -14.55 -2.95
N LEU A 525 -20.95 -15.20 -4.04
CA LEU A 525 -21.72 -15.29 -5.28
C LEU A 525 -23.08 -15.94 -5.05
N GLY A 526 -23.16 -16.99 -4.23
CA GLY A 526 -24.42 -17.61 -3.82
C GLY A 526 -25.38 -16.63 -3.14
N ASN A 527 -24.86 -15.76 -2.26
CA ASN A 527 -25.67 -14.71 -1.62
C ASN A 527 -26.25 -13.72 -2.64
N ILE A 528 -25.45 -13.28 -3.60
CA ILE A 528 -25.90 -12.36 -4.66
C ILE A 528 -26.95 -13.04 -5.55
N LEU A 529 -26.72 -14.28 -6.00
CA LEU A 529 -27.67 -15.03 -6.82
C LEU A 529 -28.99 -15.28 -6.10
N LYS A 530 -28.94 -15.57 -4.78
CA LYS A 530 -30.13 -15.70 -3.93
C LYS A 530 -30.92 -14.39 -3.88
N GLN A 531 -30.24 -13.24 -3.69
CA GLN A 531 -30.89 -11.92 -3.68
C GLN A 531 -31.54 -11.58 -5.02
N GLN A 532 -30.95 -12.03 -6.14
CA GLN A 532 -31.53 -11.91 -7.48
C GLN A 532 -32.68 -12.90 -7.75
N GLY A 533 -33.03 -13.78 -6.82
CA GLY A 533 -34.06 -14.81 -7.01
C GLY A 533 -33.63 -16.03 -7.81
N LYS A 534 -32.35 -16.15 -8.20
CA LYS A 534 -31.79 -17.30 -8.93
C LYS A 534 -31.43 -18.44 -7.96
N ILE A 535 -32.47 -19.03 -7.37
CA ILE A 535 -32.34 -19.99 -6.26
C ILE A 535 -31.51 -21.23 -6.62
N THR A 536 -31.72 -21.81 -7.81
CA THR A 536 -30.99 -23.01 -8.26
C THR A 536 -29.50 -22.74 -8.49
N GLU A 537 -29.16 -21.59 -9.05
CA GLU A 537 -27.76 -21.18 -9.23
C GLU A 537 -27.09 -20.85 -7.89
N ALA A 538 -27.83 -20.22 -6.96
CA ALA A 538 -27.34 -19.93 -5.61
C ALA A 538 -27.00 -21.23 -4.85
N GLU A 539 -27.87 -22.23 -4.91
CA GLU A 539 -27.62 -23.55 -4.32
C GLU A 539 -26.35 -24.19 -4.89
N LYS A 540 -26.22 -24.18 -6.22
CA LYS A 540 -25.01 -24.69 -6.90
C LYS A 540 -23.76 -23.94 -6.48
N ALA A 541 -23.83 -22.62 -6.31
CA ALA A 541 -22.72 -21.80 -5.84
C ALA A 541 -22.32 -22.16 -4.40
N TYR A 542 -23.28 -22.29 -3.48
CA TYR A 542 -22.98 -22.71 -2.10
C TYR A 542 -22.37 -24.10 -2.04
N LYS A 543 -22.90 -25.07 -2.79
CA LYS A 543 -22.33 -26.43 -2.88
C LYS A 543 -20.88 -26.40 -3.39
N LYS A 544 -20.59 -25.64 -4.45
CA LYS A 544 -19.22 -25.44 -4.94
C LYS A 544 -18.28 -24.80 -3.91
N SER A 545 -18.77 -23.85 -3.10
CA SER A 545 -17.99 -23.25 -2.02
C SER A 545 -17.57 -24.31 -0.99
N ILE A 546 -18.52 -25.17 -0.59
CA ILE A 546 -18.32 -26.25 0.38
C ILE A 546 -17.36 -27.32 -0.17
N GLU A 547 -17.44 -27.67 -1.46
CA GLU A 547 -16.51 -28.61 -2.11
C GLU A 547 -15.04 -28.19 -1.95
N HIS A 548 -14.76 -26.88 -1.95
CA HIS A 548 -13.39 -26.38 -1.80
C HIS A 548 -12.95 -26.30 -0.34
N LYS A 549 -13.79 -25.74 0.53
CA LYS A 549 -13.51 -25.65 1.96
C LYS A 549 -14.80 -25.46 2.74
N TRP A 550 -14.95 -26.25 3.79
CA TRP A 550 -16.09 -26.17 4.69
C TRP A 550 -16.06 -24.84 5.47
N SER A 551 -17.20 -24.14 5.47
CA SER A 551 -17.37 -22.84 6.11
C SER A 551 -18.73 -22.81 6.81
N ALA A 552 -18.73 -22.48 8.10
CA ALA A 552 -19.95 -22.37 8.89
C ALA A 552 -20.93 -21.35 8.28
N ASP A 553 -20.41 -20.25 7.75
CA ASP A 553 -21.22 -19.21 7.11
C ASP A 553 -21.87 -19.70 5.80
N THR A 554 -21.15 -20.51 4.99
CA THR A 554 -21.72 -21.08 3.76
C THR A 554 -22.80 -22.11 4.06
N TRP A 555 -22.56 -23.02 5.01
CA TRP A 555 -23.55 -24.01 5.44
C TRP A 555 -24.80 -23.35 6.01
N TYR A 556 -24.63 -22.31 6.84
CA TYR A 556 -25.74 -21.52 7.34
C TYR A 556 -26.55 -20.86 6.22
N ASN A 557 -25.89 -20.26 5.23
CA ASN A 557 -26.58 -19.62 4.09
C ASN A 557 -27.31 -20.63 3.19
N LEU A 558 -26.74 -21.83 2.99
CA LEU A 558 -27.40 -22.92 2.30
C LEU A 558 -28.62 -23.44 3.08
N GLY A 559 -28.50 -23.56 4.40
CA GLY A 559 -29.63 -23.90 5.29
C GLY A 559 -30.77 -22.89 5.17
N LEU A 560 -30.45 -21.59 5.20
CA LEU A 560 -31.43 -20.52 4.96
C LEU A 560 -32.11 -20.64 3.60
N LEU A 561 -31.38 -21.05 2.56
CA LEU A 561 -31.92 -21.23 1.22
C LEU A 561 -32.94 -22.39 1.18
N TYR A 562 -32.60 -23.54 1.79
CA TYR A 562 -33.51 -24.69 1.88
C TYR A 562 -34.71 -24.43 2.79
N GLN A 563 -34.52 -23.71 3.91
CA GLN A 563 -35.61 -23.27 4.77
C GLN A 563 -36.62 -22.42 4.00
N GLY A 564 -36.15 -21.48 3.18
CA GLY A 564 -37.01 -20.65 2.31
C GLY A 564 -37.79 -21.47 1.27
N GLN A 565 -37.24 -22.59 0.82
CA GLN A 565 -37.90 -23.56 -0.07
C GLN A 565 -38.78 -24.58 0.68
N LYS A 566 -38.95 -24.44 2.00
CA LYS A 566 -39.64 -25.40 2.88
C LYS A 566 -39.04 -26.81 2.89
N GLN A 567 -37.79 -26.96 2.45
CA GLN A 567 -37.02 -28.20 2.53
C GLN A 567 -36.37 -28.31 3.92
N PHE A 568 -37.21 -28.51 4.93
CA PHE A 568 -36.80 -28.45 6.33
C PHE A 568 -35.77 -29.53 6.71
N SER A 569 -35.87 -30.74 6.16
CA SER A 569 -34.92 -31.83 6.43
C SER A 569 -33.48 -31.49 6.00
N GLU A 570 -33.31 -30.87 4.83
CA GLU A 570 -31.99 -30.45 4.33
C GLU A 570 -31.49 -29.22 5.07
N SER A 571 -32.40 -28.31 5.46
CA SER A 571 -32.05 -27.16 6.30
C SER A 571 -31.49 -27.58 7.66
N VAL A 572 -32.06 -28.61 8.31
CA VAL A 572 -31.56 -29.15 9.59
C VAL A 572 -30.12 -29.60 9.45
N LYS A 573 -29.84 -30.47 8.47
CA LYS A 573 -28.47 -30.96 8.20
C LYS A 573 -27.48 -29.81 8.01
N CYS A 574 -27.86 -28.79 7.24
CA CYS A 574 -27.00 -27.64 6.99
C CYS A 574 -26.69 -26.84 8.27
N TYR A 575 -27.69 -26.64 9.15
CA TYR A 575 -27.47 -25.93 10.41
C TYR A 575 -26.64 -26.75 11.41
N GLU A 576 -26.84 -28.06 11.47
CA GLU A 576 -25.99 -28.96 12.27
C GLU A 576 -24.51 -28.85 11.82
N GLN A 577 -24.24 -28.93 10.51
CA GLN A 577 -22.89 -28.75 9.98
C GLN A 577 -22.31 -27.35 10.29
N ALA A 578 -23.13 -26.30 10.25
CA ALA A 578 -22.68 -24.96 10.62
C ALA A 578 -22.32 -24.85 12.12
N ILE A 579 -23.08 -25.54 12.99
CA ILE A 579 -22.84 -25.62 14.44
C ILE A 579 -21.55 -26.39 14.72
N ASP A 580 -21.36 -27.55 14.08
CA ASP A 580 -20.16 -28.38 14.25
C ASP A 580 -18.88 -27.61 13.90
N LEU A 581 -18.91 -26.82 12.81
CA LEU A 581 -17.79 -26.00 12.38
C LEU A 581 -17.56 -24.78 13.28
N ARG A 582 -18.61 -24.19 13.84
CA ARG A 582 -18.52 -23.00 14.70
C ARG A 582 -19.55 -23.07 15.84
N PRO A 583 -19.23 -23.74 16.96
CA PRO A 583 -20.18 -23.95 18.06
C PRO A 583 -20.65 -22.66 18.76
N ARG A 584 -19.89 -21.56 18.64
CA ARG A 584 -20.29 -20.25 19.17
C ARG A 584 -21.14 -19.42 18.20
N PHE A 585 -21.54 -19.99 17.05
CA PHE A 585 -22.36 -19.29 16.07
C PHE A 585 -23.84 -19.39 16.44
N VAL A 586 -24.39 -18.35 17.06
CA VAL A 586 -25.77 -18.40 17.58
C VAL A 586 -26.86 -18.54 16.51
N LEU A 587 -26.66 -18.00 15.30
CA LEU A 587 -27.71 -17.93 14.27
C LEU A 587 -28.16 -19.30 13.74
N PRO A 588 -27.26 -20.28 13.49
CA PRO A 588 -27.65 -21.66 13.21
C PRO A 588 -28.54 -22.27 14.29
N TYR A 589 -28.23 -22.10 15.58
CA TYR A 589 -29.08 -22.65 16.66
C TYR A 589 -30.47 -22.01 16.65
N LEU A 590 -30.54 -20.68 16.51
CA LEU A 590 -31.80 -19.95 16.39
C LEU A 590 -32.67 -20.50 15.25
N ASN A 591 -32.11 -20.59 14.05
CA ASN A 591 -32.87 -21.03 12.89
C ASN A 591 -33.19 -22.53 12.93
N LEU A 592 -32.29 -23.35 13.50
CA LEU A 592 -32.54 -24.77 13.71
C LEU A 592 -33.73 -24.99 14.65
N GLY A 593 -33.82 -24.22 15.75
CA GLY A 593 -34.97 -24.23 16.65
C GLY A 593 -36.29 -23.90 15.92
N VAL A 594 -36.28 -22.84 15.11
CA VAL A 594 -37.45 -22.44 14.29
C VAL A 594 -37.84 -23.53 13.28
N VAL A 595 -36.87 -24.21 12.65
CA VAL A 595 -37.15 -25.30 11.72
C VAL A 595 -37.70 -26.54 12.44
N MET A 596 -37.17 -26.89 13.61
CA MET A 596 -37.67 -28.00 14.43
C MET A 596 -39.12 -27.77 14.90
N GLU A 597 -39.46 -26.53 15.25
CA GLU A 597 -40.84 -26.14 15.57
C GLU A 597 -41.79 -26.36 14.38
N ASN A 598 -41.37 -25.97 13.17
CA ASN A 598 -42.14 -26.21 11.95
C ASN A 598 -42.33 -27.70 11.65
N LEU A 599 -41.33 -28.52 11.98
CA LEU A 599 -41.39 -29.99 11.91
C LEU A 599 -42.18 -30.62 13.07
N LYS A 600 -42.77 -29.82 13.98
CA LYS A 600 -43.54 -30.24 15.16
C LYS A 600 -42.74 -30.93 16.27
N TYR A 601 -41.41 -30.89 16.23
CA TYR A 601 -40.53 -31.36 17.30
C TYR A 601 -40.28 -30.25 18.33
N LYS A 602 -41.34 -29.83 19.04
CA LYS A 602 -41.29 -28.65 19.93
C LYS A 602 -40.30 -28.79 21.09
N GLU A 603 -40.19 -29.97 21.72
CA GLU A 603 -39.22 -30.18 22.82
C GLU A 603 -37.76 -30.07 22.33
N ASN A 604 -37.44 -30.63 21.17
CA ASN A 604 -36.12 -30.48 20.56
C ASN A 604 -35.81 -29.01 20.24
N ALA A 605 -36.81 -28.28 19.73
CA ALA A 605 -36.66 -26.85 19.48
C ALA A 605 -36.33 -26.06 20.76
N LEU A 606 -37.00 -26.38 21.88
CA LEU A 606 -36.73 -25.75 23.18
C LEU A 606 -35.31 -26.03 23.67
N ASP A 607 -34.80 -27.25 23.54
CA ASP A 607 -33.43 -27.60 23.96
C ASP A 607 -32.40 -26.81 23.14
N ILE A 608 -32.53 -26.81 21.81
CA ILE A 608 -31.62 -26.11 20.89
C ILE A 608 -31.62 -24.60 21.16
N LEU A 609 -32.79 -23.99 21.37
CA LEU A 609 -32.89 -22.57 21.71
C LEU A 609 -32.30 -22.28 23.10
N THR A 610 -32.45 -23.20 24.05
CA THR A 610 -31.82 -23.09 25.39
C THR A 610 -30.29 -23.15 25.30
N GLN A 611 -29.74 -23.96 24.39
CA GLN A 611 -28.30 -23.94 24.10
C GLN A 611 -27.88 -22.60 23.50
N ALA A 612 -28.63 -22.07 22.53
CA ALA A 612 -28.36 -20.77 21.90
C ALA A 612 -28.26 -19.63 22.92
N THR A 613 -29.14 -19.61 23.94
CA THR A 613 -29.18 -18.56 24.96
C THR A 613 -27.99 -18.60 25.93
N LYS A 614 -27.30 -19.75 26.03
CA LYS A 614 -26.14 -19.95 26.90
C LYS A 614 -24.80 -19.63 26.22
N LEU A 615 -24.79 -19.34 24.91
CA LEU A 615 -23.56 -19.08 24.17
C LEU A 615 -22.91 -17.74 24.55
N ASN A 616 -21.63 -17.77 24.92
CA ASN A 616 -20.85 -16.56 25.21
C ASN A 616 -20.46 -15.82 23.90
N GLY A 617 -20.73 -14.52 23.87
CA GLY A 617 -20.43 -13.62 22.76
C GLY A 617 -19.07 -12.89 22.83
N GLU A 618 -18.29 -13.11 23.88
CA GLU A 618 -16.99 -12.46 24.07
C GLU A 618 -15.98 -12.84 22.97
N GLY A 619 -15.27 -11.83 22.47
CA GLY A 619 -14.25 -12.00 21.44
C GLY A 619 -14.77 -12.32 20.04
N LEU A 620 -16.10 -12.33 19.82
CA LEU A 620 -16.67 -12.56 18.49
C LEU A 620 -16.48 -11.35 17.56
N LYS A 621 -16.33 -11.62 16.26
CA LYS A 621 -16.18 -10.61 15.21
C LYS A 621 -17.39 -9.66 15.11
N ASN A 622 -18.60 -10.18 15.36
CA ASN A 622 -19.84 -9.39 15.36
C ASN A 622 -20.62 -9.63 16.66
N PRO A 623 -20.22 -8.98 17.78
CA PRO A 623 -20.86 -9.20 19.07
C PRO A 623 -22.30 -8.67 19.10
N LYS A 624 -22.61 -7.68 18.27
CA LYS A 624 -23.97 -7.14 18.11
C LYS A 624 -24.92 -8.18 17.53
N GLN A 625 -24.55 -8.81 16.42
CA GLN A 625 -25.32 -9.88 15.80
C GLN A 625 -25.47 -11.08 16.74
N HIS A 626 -24.44 -11.41 17.52
CA HIS A 626 -24.53 -12.44 18.55
C HIS A 626 -25.60 -12.11 19.59
N ARG A 627 -25.55 -10.92 20.20
CA ARG A 627 -26.54 -10.50 21.20
C ARG A 627 -27.96 -10.48 20.63
N TYR A 628 -28.12 -10.04 19.38
CA TYR A 628 -29.41 -10.06 18.69
C TYR A 628 -29.93 -11.49 18.48
N GLY A 629 -29.06 -12.42 18.08
CA GLY A 629 -29.42 -13.83 17.92
C GLY A 629 -29.80 -14.49 19.25
N VAL A 630 -29.07 -14.18 20.33
CA VAL A 630 -29.41 -14.64 21.70
C VAL A 630 -30.76 -14.10 22.13
N ALA A 631 -31.02 -12.80 21.97
CA ALA A 631 -32.30 -12.20 22.31
C ALA A 631 -33.45 -12.83 21.50
N ALA A 632 -33.28 -12.98 20.17
CA ALA A 632 -34.26 -13.64 19.32
C ALA A 632 -34.53 -15.08 19.76
N ALA A 633 -33.49 -15.84 20.14
CA ALA A 633 -33.65 -17.21 20.62
C ALA A 633 -34.51 -17.29 21.89
N LYS A 634 -34.36 -16.34 22.83
CA LYS A 634 -35.23 -16.25 24.02
C LYS A 634 -36.68 -16.02 23.63
N TYR A 635 -36.95 -15.11 22.69
CA TYR A 635 -38.32 -14.84 22.22
C TYR A 635 -38.97 -16.05 21.57
N HIS A 636 -38.27 -16.73 20.66
CA HIS A 636 -38.78 -17.95 20.04
C HIS A 636 -39.03 -19.05 21.07
N ARG A 637 -38.17 -19.18 22.08
CA ARG A 637 -38.35 -20.15 23.17
C ARG A 637 -39.60 -19.84 24.00
N GLY A 638 -39.81 -18.57 24.36
CA GLY A 638 -41.03 -18.13 25.06
C GLY A 638 -42.30 -18.42 24.26
N ARG A 639 -42.27 -18.19 22.95
CA ARG A 639 -43.40 -18.47 22.05
C ARG A 639 -43.74 -19.95 22.00
N ILE A 640 -42.75 -20.82 21.82
CA ILE A 640 -42.96 -22.27 21.78
C ILE A 640 -43.53 -22.78 23.12
N LEU A 641 -43.05 -22.26 24.25
CA LEU A 641 -43.60 -22.60 25.58
C LEU A 641 -45.06 -22.17 25.71
N ALA A 642 -45.41 -20.97 25.25
CA ALA A 642 -46.79 -20.49 25.24
C ALA A 642 -47.69 -21.40 24.37
N ASP A 643 -47.22 -21.77 23.18
CA ASP A 643 -47.90 -22.70 22.27
C ASP A 643 -48.02 -24.14 22.81
N MET A 644 -47.25 -24.49 23.84
CA MET A 644 -47.33 -25.76 24.58
C MET A 644 -48.15 -25.62 25.88
N ASN A 645 -48.80 -24.47 26.09
CA ASN A 645 -49.54 -24.13 27.30
C ASN A 645 -48.70 -24.10 28.60
N ARG A 646 -47.37 -23.93 28.48
CA ARG A 646 -46.43 -23.76 29.61
C ARG A 646 -46.28 -22.28 29.94
N ILE A 647 -47.40 -21.65 30.29
CA ILE A 647 -47.52 -20.18 30.34
C ILE A 647 -46.60 -19.54 31.39
N HIS A 648 -46.45 -20.15 32.56
CA HIS A 648 -45.55 -19.63 33.60
C HIS A 648 -44.10 -19.56 33.13
N GLU A 649 -43.61 -20.62 32.48
CA GLU A 649 -42.25 -20.65 31.94
C GLU A 649 -42.08 -19.66 30.79
N ALA A 650 -43.10 -19.54 29.91
CA ALA A 650 -43.08 -18.58 28.82
C ALA A 650 -42.90 -17.14 29.32
N ILE A 651 -43.65 -16.75 30.37
CA ILE A 651 -43.57 -15.41 30.97
C ILE A 651 -42.17 -15.12 31.52
N GLU A 652 -41.57 -16.07 32.25
CA GLU A 652 -40.22 -15.91 32.79
C GLU A 652 -39.18 -15.71 31.67
N VAL A 653 -39.28 -16.51 30.60
CA VAL A 653 -38.38 -16.37 29.44
C VAL A 653 -38.58 -15.04 28.72
N TYR A 654 -39.82 -14.55 28.59
CA TYR A 654 -40.08 -13.24 28.01
C TYR A 654 -39.55 -12.09 28.87
N ARG A 655 -39.69 -12.17 30.19
CA ARG A 655 -39.08 -11.19 31.11
C ARG A 655 -37.56 -11.16 30.94
N GLU A 656 -36.92 -12.32 30.95
CA GLU A 656 -35.48 -12.45 30.75
C GLU A 656 -35.06 -11.86 29.38
N ALA A 657 -35.84 -12.10 28.32
CA ALA A 657 -35.56 -11.58 26.99
C ALA A 657 -35.66 -10.05 26.90
N VAL A 658 -36.57 -9.44 27.66
CA VAL A 658 -36.74 -7.99 27.75
C VAL A 658 -35.63 -7.36 28.59
N GLU A 659 -35.31 -7.94 29.75
CA GLU A 659 -34.26 -7.45 30.66
C GLU A 659 -32.86 -7.53 30.05
N THR A 660 -32.57 -8.60 29.31
CA THR A 660 -31.25 -8.81 28.67
C THR A 660 -31.18 -8.31 27.23
N ARG A 661 -32.22 -7.60 26.78
CA ARG A 661 -32.29 -7.04 25.43
C ARG A 661 -31.19 -5.98 25.24
N PRO A 662 -30.42 -6.02 24.14
CA PRO A 662 -29.51 -4.94 23.80
C PRO A 662 -30.27 -3.62 23.61
N ASP A 663 -29.74 -2.51 24.11
CA ASP A 663 -30.37 -1.18 23.98
C ASP A 663 -30.68 -0.82 22.53
N ASP A 664 -29.80 -1.26 21.62
CA ASP A 664 -29.91 -1.05 20.18
C ASP A 664 -30.81 -2.07 19.47
N TYR A 665 -31.41 -3.04 20.16
CA TYR A 665 -32.29 -4.03 19.56
C TYR A 665 -33.57 -3.36 19.02
N PRO A 666 -33.92 -3.53 17.73
CA PRO A 666 -35.06 -2.84 17.15
C PRO A 666 -36.37 -3.17 17.88
N PRO A 667 -37.11 -2.19 18.41
CA PRO A 667 -38.38 -2.45 19.11
C PRO A 667 -39.41 -3.15 18.22
N HIS A 668 -39.42 -2.87 16.92
CA HIS A 668 -40.36 -3.48 15.97
C HIS A 668 -40.12 -4.99 15.77
N SER A 669 -38.87 -5.45 15.90
CA SER A 669 -38.56 -6.89 15.84
C SER A 669 -39.21 -7.64 16.99
N LEU A 670 -39.36 -7.00 18.15
CA LEU A 670 -40.06 -7.55 19.31
C LEU A 670 -41.57 -7.67 19.06
N TYR A 671 -42.17 -6.61 18.52
CA TYR A 671 -43.61 -6.57 18.21
C TYR A 671 -44.03 -7.56 17.11
N ASN A 672 -43.12 -7.93 16.20
CA ASN A 672 -43.39 -8.93 15.17
C ASN A 672 -43.20 -10.38 15.68
N LEU A 673 -42.60 -10.56 16.86
CA LEU A 673 -42.30 -11.86 17.47
C LEU A 673 -43.31 -12.23 18.59
N LEU A 674 -43.90 -11.23 19.24
CA LEU A 674 -45.09 -11.34 20.10
C LEU A 674 -46.34 -11.41 19.23
#